data_AF-A0A496RWZ1-F1
#
_entry.id   AF-A0A496RWZ1-F1
#
_cell.length_a   1.000
_cell.length_b   1.000
_cell.length_c   1.000
_cell.angle_alpha   90.00
_cell.angle_beta   90.00
_cell.angle_gamma   90.00
#
_symmetry.space_group_name_H-M   'P 1'
#
loop_
_entity.id
_entity.type
_entity.pdbx_description
1 polymer ?
#
loop_
_entity_poly.entity_id
_entity_poly.type
_entity_poly.pdbx_seq_one_letter_code
_entity_poly.pdbx_strand_id
1 'polypeptide(L)'
;MHFKKLDIFGFKSFADRTKLYFKKGVCAIVGPNGVGKSNIAEAIRWVLGEQSAHNLRASSMKEVIFNGTGKRKPLGLAEVALTFYNGQKIIPLDYEEVTIKRRVFRSGENEYFLNNIPCRLKDITSLFLNTGIGSNTYSLVDQKDIESLLSSRPEEKRELFERVAGIGGYRQKKKEALRRLEQTERNLVRVNDIISELKSQITIWQREASKARQYKEKMERLSALKVKFYAFEYKRMHRESKELLQEKDALLTRKEKLEKIVQEIEGKKEAQNAQLSMLENRLAIIYQSKLKLERAKERSRNQLIFNKMQIEEAEKKLKRIKEEIEEINKNIDRVTQELANKTSLITTLRHQISLKEKEREKNTLKKIVKEEREGGEDPTDLYSALEEILKQIEEVDKEIERVNRVELLKRRIKDCFLRLRKRLEQIFLPLWREKRERENIELSSLKEKERLETEMESMLKKKLEEEIKKKNQKEKEIAEIASEKKKWEEEISKAEKEEKGFISEEREIEERMEEITRERKALTAFIEEKREKEKEIAEEISALSQQISVLQLRYQKVCLEKDSIAQRMKEEYNLDIQEVAVEEIDKEKVKQEIEKLHKAIEGLGKTSFTAIEEEERLQTRLSFLQEQRDDLLLAKKRVQQAIINMDRQAKEMFTQSLRKVEEEFNRFFNLLFFGGEAKIEKEGDELEPKIRIIVHPPGKRLQDALLLSAGERALTTIALLFALFRVKPAPFCVLDEIDASLDDNNVERFVHLLKEFTQNTQFIIITHNKKTISIADIIYGVTMEEKGISKLVSVDFTEQGGELWQRSKK
;
A
#
# COMPACT_ATOMS: atom_id res chain seq x y z
N MET A 1 94.01 9.16 -34.82
CA MET A 1 93.06 10.25 -35.11
C MET A 1 93.85 11.39 -35.72
N HIS A 2 93.28 12.14 -36.66
CA HIS A 2 93.98 13.23 -37.37
C HIS A 2 93.07 14.45 -37.49
N PHE A 3 93.59 15.65 -37.22
CA PHE A 3 92.82 16.88 -37.39
C PHE A 3 92.90 17.27 -38.86
N LYS A 4 91.77 17.13 -39.56
CA LYS A 4 91.71 17.21 -41.03
C LYS A 4 91.48 18.64 -41.50
N LYS A 5 90.55 19.34 -40.84
CA LYS A 5 90.01 20.60 -41.36
C LYS A 5 89.46 21.50 -40.28
N LEU A 6 89.70 22.81 -40.45
CA LEU A 6 89.11 23.89 -39.67
C LEU A 6 88.33 24.82 -40.61
N ASP A 7 87.03 24.99 -40.37
CA ASP A 7 86.20 25.99 -41.02
C ASP A 7 85.93 27.13 -40.02
N ILE A 8 86.24 28.36 -40.40
CA ILE A 8 86.03 29.57 -39.58
C ILE A 8 85.13 30.53 -40.35
N PHE A 9 84.10 31.07 -39.69
CA PHE A 9 83.24 32.10 -40.26
C PHE A 9 82.78 33.10 -39.21
N GLY A 10 82.99 34.38 -39.46
CA GLY A 10 82.55 35.46 -38.56
C GLY A 10 83.21 35.46 -37.18
N PHE A 11 84.31 34.74 -36.99
CA PHE A 11 85.04 34.63 -35.73
C PHE A 11 86.18 35.65 -35.71
N LYS A 12 86.13 36.60 -34.77
CA LYS A 12 87.11 37.68 -34.60
C LYS A 12 87.48 38.32 -35.93
N SER A 13 88.74 38.24 -36.37
CA SER A 13 89.21 38.87 -37.61
C SER A 13 88.84 38.11 -38.90
N PHE A 14 88.27 36.90 -38.80
CA PHE A 14 87.84 36.09 -39.94
C PHE A 14 86.39 36.39 -40.34
N ALA A 15 86.17 37.50 -41.05
CA ALA A 15 84.84 37.88 -41.55
C ALA A 15 84.34 36.93 -42.66
N ASP A 16 85.23 36.47 -43.52
CA ASP A 16 84.92 35.55 -44.63
C ASP A 16 85.08 34.09 -44.21
N ARG A 17 84.34 33.19 -44.89
CA ARG A 17 84.47 31.74 -44.68
C ARG A 17 85.88 31.31 -45.07
N THR A 18 86.68 30.95 -44.07
CA THR A 18 88.08 30.56 -44.22
C THR A 18 88.22 29.09 -43.87
N LYS A 19 88.88 28.32 -44.73
CA LYS A 19 89.10 26.88 -44.56
C LYS A 19 90.59 26.59 -44.47
N LEU A 20 91.02 25.88 -43.43
CA LEU A 20 92.38 25.37 -43.29
C LEU A 20 92.34 23.84 -43.35
N TYR A 21 93.23 23.25 -44.15
CA TYR A 21 93.41 21.80 -44.23
C TYR A 21 94.74 21.42 -43.61
N PHE A 22 94.72 20.53 -42.63
CA PHE A 22 95.96 20.14 -41.95
C PHE A 22 96.37 18.75 -42.42
N LYS A 23 97.62 18.60 -42.88
CA LYS A 23 98.25 17.30 -43.13
C LYS A 23 98.90 16.78 -41.83
N LYS A 24 99.29 15.51 -41.80
CA LYS A 24 100.14 14.98 -40.70
C LYS A 24 101.50 15.68 -40.72
N GLY A 25 102.19 15.72 -39.58
CA GLY A 25 103.46 16.44 -39.44
C GLY A 25 103.29 17.82 -38.81
N VAL A 26 104.07 18.80 -39.27
CA VAL A 26 104.15 20.16 -38.72
C VAL A 26 103.53 21.16 -39.68
N CYS A 27 102.49 21.85 -39.22
CA CYS A 27 101.83 22.94 -39.92
C CYS A 27 102.20 24.26 -39.24
N ALA A 28 102.96 25.13 -39.91
CA ALA A 28 103.27 26.45 -39.37
C ALA A 28 102.25 27.50 -39.85
N ILE A 29 101.84 28.38 -38.94
CA ILE A 29 100.99 29.54 -39.22
C ILE A 29 101.84 30.79 -38.97
N VAL A 30 102.07 31.58 -40.01
CA VAL A 30 102.99 32.71 -40.02
C VAL A 30 102.28 33.99 -40.50
N GLY A 31 102.87 35.14 -40.26
CA GLY A 31 102.32 36.43 -40.68
C GLY A 31 102.79 37.57 -39.78
N PRO A 32 102.56 38.84 -40.19
CA PRO A 32 102.89 40.00 -39.37
C PRO A 32 102.16 40.01 -38.02
N ASN A 33 102.62 40.79 -37.05
CA ASN A 33 101.93 40.94 -35.78
C ASN A 33 100.59 41.69 -35.98
N GLY A 34 99.54 41.25 -35.29
CA GLY A 34 98.21 41.88 -35.36
C GLY A 34 97.31 41.44 -36.52
N VAL A 35 97.75 40.50 -37.37
CA VAL A 35 96.94 39.99 -38.51
C VAL A 35 95.96 38.88 -38.14
N GLY A 36 95.91 38.45 -36.87
CA GLY A 36 94.95 37.45 -36.38
C GLY A 36 95.41 36.00 -36.40
N LYS A 37 96.72 35.72 -36.42
CA LYS A 37 97.30 34.36 -36.35
C LYS A 37 96.74 33.57 -35.17
N SER A 38 96.88 34.13 -33.97
CA SER A 38 96.46 33.51 -32.72
C SER A 38 94.94 33.38 -32.56
N ASN A 39 94.14 34.07 -33.39
CA ASN A 39 92.68 33.85 -33.43
C ASN A 39 92.33 32.45 -33.97
N ILE A 40 93.24 31.80 -34.73
CA ILE A 40 93.05 30.42 -35.21
C ILE A 40 93.12 29.43 -34.03
N ALA A 41 94.12 29.57 -33.16
CA ALA A 41 94.23 28.74 -31.96
C ALA A 41 93.03 28.92 -31.02
N GLU A 42 92.57 30.16 -30.83
CA GLU A 42 91.37 30.46 -30.06
C GLU A 42 90.10 29.86 -30.67
N ALA A 43 89.96 29.85 -32.00
CA ALA A 43 88.83 29.24 -32.69
C ALA A 43 88.76 27.72 -32.39
N ILE A 44 89.92 27.05 -32.41
CA ILE A 44 90.04 25.63 -32.04
C ILE A 44 89.67 25.43 -30.56
N ARG A 45 90.23 26.24 -29.65
CA ARG A 45 89.96 26.19 -28.20
C ARG A 45 88.48 26.42 -27.88
N TRP A 46 87.84 27.34 -28.59
CA TRP A 46 86.43 27.68 -28.41
C TRP A 46 85.49 26.53 -28.77
N VAL A 47 85.73 25.82 -29.87
CA VAL A 47 84.90 24.67 -30.28
C VAL A 47 85.08 23.49 -29.33
N LEU A 48 86.28 23.28 -28.79
CA LEU A 48 86.57 22.20 -27.83
C LEU A 48 86.02 22.43 -26.42
N GLY A 49 85.28 23.53 -26.20
CA GLY A 49 84.44 23.72 -25.02
C GLY A 49 84.90 24.81 -24.05
N GLU A 50 85.74 25.77 -24.47
CA GLU A 50 86.11 26.91 -23.63
C GLU A 50 84.91 27.84 -23.43
N GLN A 51 84.54 28.10 -22.18
CA GLN A 51 83.40 28.93 -21.81
C GLN A 51 83.81 30.34 -21.35
N SER A 52 85.07 30.52 -20.94
CA SER A 52 85.59 31.81 -20.50
C SER A 52 85.92 32.69 -21.71
N ALA A 53 85.24 33.84 -21.83
CA ALA A 53 85.57 34.85 -22.84
C ALA A 53 86.99 35.41 -22.64
N HIS A 54 87.42 35.54 -21.39
CA HIS A 54 88.74 36.06 -21.03
C HIS A 54 89.88 35.18 -21.58
N ASN A 55 89.72 33.85 -21.53
CA ASN A 55 90.70 32.89 -22.07
C ASN A 55 90.78 32.94 -23.60
N LEU A 56 89.78 33.53 -24.26
CA LEU A 56 89.75 33.77 -25.69
C LEU A 56 90.16 35.22 -26.02
N ARG A 57 90.87 35.94 -25.13
CA ARG A 57 91.24 37.36 -25.29
C ARG A 57 90.07 38.24 -25.75
N ALA A 58 88.91 38.07 -25.11
CA ALA A 58 87.70 38.85 -25.32
C ALA A 58 87.08 39.22 -23.96
N SER A 59 86.41 40.36 -23.85
CA SER A 59 85.72 40.76 -22.62
C SER A 59 84.39 40.02 -22.44
N SER A 60 83.75 39.66 -23.55
CA SER A 60 82.46 38.97 -23.60
C SER A 60 82.42 37.97 -24.75
N MET A 61 81.63 36.91 -24.61
CA MET A 61 81.39 35.93 -25.69
C MET A 61 80.80 36.57 -26.96
N LYS A 62 80.17 37.75 -26.85
CA LYS A 62 79.69 38.51 -28.02
C LYS A 62 80.82 39.10 -28.86
N GLU A 63 81.96 39.43 -28.25
CA GLU A 63 83.13 40.00 -28.93
C GLU A 63 83.95 38.97 -29.71
N VAL A 64 83.64 37.69 -29.53
CA VAL A 64 84.17 36.62 -30.38
C VAL A 64 83.61 36.72 -31.80
N ILE A 65 82.48 37.40 -31.99
CA ILE A 65 81.87 37.67 -33.30
C ILE A 65 82.56 38.87 -33.96
N PHE A 66 82.85 38.77 -35.26
CA PHE A 66 83.43 39.86 -36.05
C PHE A 66 82.62 41.16 -35.91
N ASN A 67 83.23 42.17 -35.31
CA ASN A 67 82.59 43.44 -34.98
C ASN A 67 82.52 44.44 -36.13
N GLY A 68 82.96 44.07 -37.33
CA GLY A 68 83.00 44.96 -38.49
C GLY A 68 84.28 45.78 -38.57
N THR A 69 84.44 46.46 -39.69
CA THR A 69 85.50 47.43 -39.96
C THR A 69 84.87 48.69 -40.56
N GLY A 70 85.63 49.77 -40.77
CA GLY A 70 85.09 50.99 -41.38
C GLY A 70 84.44 50.77 -42.76
N LYS A 71 84.85 49.71 -43.50
CA LYS A 71 84.27 49.35 -44.81
C LYS A 71 83.27 48.19 -44.73
N ARG A 72 83.28 47.37 -43.67
CA ARG A 72 82.51 46.12 -43.60
C ARG A 72 81.62 46.07 -42.37
N LYS A 73 80.34 45.76 -42.58
CA LYS A 73 79.36 45.67 -41.49
C LYS A 73 79.71 44.53 -40.51
N PRO A 74 79.38 44.67 -39.21
CA PRO A 74 79.48 43.58 -38.25
C PRO A 74 78.63 42.37 -38.66
N LEU A 75 79.10 41.17 -38.31
CA LEU A 75 78.34 39.93 -38.53
C LEU A 75 77.45 39.61 -37.33
N GLY A 76 76.34 38.89 -37.60
CA GLY A 76 75.36 38.49 -36.59
C GLY A 76 75.70 37.21 -35.84
N LEU A 77 76.59 36.39 -36.38
CA LEU A 77 77.00 35.10 -35.82
C LEU A 77 78.48 34.82 -36.08
N ALA A 78 79.08 34.02 -35.19
CA ALA A 78 80.34 33.34 -35.43
C ALA A 78 80.09 31.83 -35.44
N GLU A 79 80.69 31.14 -36.40
CA GLU A 79 80.63 29.69 -36.55
C GLU A 79 82.03 29.15 -36.80
N VAL A 80 82.41 28.14 -36.02
CA VAL A 80 83.66 27.42 -36.20
C VAL A 80 83.37 25.93 -36.19
N ALA A 81 83.93 25.18 -37.14
CA ALA A 81 83.84 23.73 -37.22
C ALA A 81 85.21 23.06 -37.31
N LEU A 82 85.41 22.04 -36.49
CA LEU A 82 86.57 21.16 -36.47
C LEU A 82 86.19 19.80 -37.04
N THR A 83 86.89 19.34 -38.06
CA THR A 83 86.69 17.99 -38.63
C THR A 83 87.88 17.11 -38.31
N PHE A 84 87.63 15.97 -37.68
CA PHE A 84 88.61 14.97 -37.31
C PHE A 84 88.38 13.67 -38.09
N TYR A 85 89.48 13.06 -38.54
CA TYR A 85 89.46 11.68 -39.02
C TYR A 85 89.66 10.72 -37.83
N ASN A 86 88.65 9.89 -37.58
CA ASN A 86 88.51 8.98 -36.46
C ASN A 86 88.74 7.50 -36.84
N GLY A 87 89.60 7.21 -37.83
CA GLY A 87 89.86 5.82 -38.25
C GLY A 87 90.41 4.88 -37.16
N GLN A 88 90.99 5.43 -36.08
CA GLN A 88 91.45 4.65 -34.91
C GLN A 88 90.39 4.54 -33.79
N LYS A 89 89.16 5.04 -34.00
CA LYS A 89 88.06 5.07 -33.03
C LYS A 89 88.44 5.60 -31.64
N ILE A 90 89.30 6.62 -31.61
CA ILE A 90 89.72 7.29 -30.35
C ILE A 90 88.53 8.05 -29.75
N ILE A 91 87.72 8.68 -30.61
CA ILE A 91 86.41 9.19 -30.21
C ILE A 91 85.45 7.99 -30.25
N PRO A 92 84.64 7.75 -29.19
CA PRO A 92 83.73 6.61 -29.10
C PRO A 92 82.47 6.81 -29.97
N LEU A 93 82.69 7.00 -31.27
CA LEU A 93 81.68 7.16 -32.31
C LEU A 93 82.08 6.27 -33.49
N ASP A 94 81.10 5.64 -34.13
CA ASP A 94 81.34 4.74 -35.26
C ASP A 94 81.60 5.46 -36.59
N TYR A 95 81.59 6.79 -36.59
CA TYR A 95 81.87 7.59 -37.78
C TYR A 95 83.38 7.70 -38.04
N GLU A 96 83.78 7.49 -39.30
CA GLU A 96 85.16 7.72 -39.76
C GLU A 96 85.56 9.19 -39.75
N GLU A 97 84.60 10.10 -39.95
CA GLU A 97 84.80 11.54 -39.83
C GLU A 97 83.86 12.12 -38.78
N VAL A 98 84.43 12.90 -37.86
CA VAL A 98 83.70 13.54 -36.77
C VAL A 98 83.88 15.05 -36.89
N THR A 99 82.78 15.76 -37.16
CA THR A 99 82.73 17.21 -37.27
C THR A 99 82.06 17.80 -36.05
N ILE A 100 82.75 18.69 -35.35
CA ILE A 100 82.21 19.41 -34.20
C ILE A 100 82.13 20.87 -34.57
N LYS A 101 80.96 21.45 -34.38
CA LYS A 101 80.68 22.82 -34.78
C LYS A 101 80.08 23.57 -33.61
N ARG A 102 80.61 24.75 -33.33
CA ARG A 102 80.06 25.68 -32.36
C ARG A 102 79.64 26.95 -33.07
N ARG A 103 78.45 27.45 -32.71
CA ARG A 103 77.90 28.71 -33.22
C ARG A 103 77.48 29.59 -32.05
N VAL A 104 77.75 30.89 -32.16
CA VAL A 104 77.22 31.89 -31.23
C VAL A 104 76.59 33.03 -32.01
N PHE A 105 75.45 33.49 -31.52
CA PHE A 105 74.73 34.63 -32.06
C PHE A 105 74.93 35.86 -31.19
N ARG A 106 74.72 37.06 -31.75
CA ARG A 106 74.74 38.30 -30.95
C ARG A 106 73.68 38.35 -29.84
N SER A 107 72.63 37.51 -29.93
CA SER A 107 71.65 37.28 -28.86
C SER A 107 72.31 36.72 -27.59
N GLY A 108 73.46 36.04 -27.70
CA GLY A 108 74.13 35.32 -26.61
C GLY A 108 73.85 33.81 -26.62
N GLU A 109 72.98 33.33 -27.52
CA GLU A 109 72.70 31.91 -27.70
C GLU A 109 73.91 31.18 -28.27
N ASN A 110 74.25 30.04 -27.65
CA ASN A 110 75.32 29.16 -28.08
C ASN A 110 74.71 27.84 -28.58
N GLU A 111 75.01 27.46 -29.82
CA GLU A 111 74.61 26.17 -30.39
C GLU A 111 75.83 25.28 -30.58
N TYR A 112 75.64 23.99 -30.31
CA TYR A 112 76.68 22.97 -30.44
C TYR A 112 76.17 21.85 -31.34
N PHE A 113 77.01 21.39 -32.26
CA PHE A 113 76.65 20.33 -33.19
C PHE A 113 77.76 19.28 -33.25
N LEU A 114 77.34 18.02 -33.32
CA LEU A 114 78.18 16.86 -33.60
C LEU A 114 77.66 16.22 -34.89
N ASN A 115 78.48 16.15 -35.94
CA ASN A 115 78.08 15.71 -37.27
C ASN A 115 76.80 16.39 -37.77
N ASN A 116 76.68 17.71 -37.53
CA ASN A 116 75.51 18.55 -37.80
C ASN A 116 74.24 18.25 -36.99
N ILE A 117 74.27 17.34 -36.02
CA ILE A 117 73.17 17.09 -35.08
C ILE A 117 73.32 18.01 -33.86
N PRO A 118 72.29 18.79 -33.47
CA PRO A 118 72.34 19.59 -32.24
C PRO A 118 72.62 18.74 -31.01
N CYS A 119 73.54 19.16 -30.16
CA CYS A 119 73.92 18.45 -28.93
C CYS A 119 74.15 19.45 -27.78
N ARG A 120 74.27 18.93 -26.55
CA ARG A 120 74.65 19.77 -25.41
C ARG A 120 76.17 19.84 -25.32
N LEU A 121 76.69 20.94 -24.75
CA LEU A 121 78.12 21.03 -24.46
C LEU A 121 78.61 19.88 -23.58
N LYS A 122 77.78 19.39 -22.63
CA LYS A 122 78.11 18.22 -21.80
C LYS A 122 78.39 16.96 -22.64
N ASP A 123 77.69 16.82 -23.76
CA ASP A 123 77.86 15.67 -24.65
C ASP A 123 79.22 15.78 -25.35
N ILE A 124 79.57 16.96 -25.88
CA ILE A 124 80.90 17.23 -26.48
C ILE A 124 82.01 17.04 -25.45
N THR A 125 81.89 17.62 -24.25
CA THR A 125 82.94 17.46 -23.23
C THR A 125 83.09 16.02 -22.80
N SER A 126 81.98 15.27 -22.65
CA SER A 126 82.00 13.85 -22.29
C SER A 126 82.67 12.97 -23.34
N LEU A 127 82.51 13.29 -24.64
CA LEU A 127 83.17 12.57 -25.74
C LEU A 127 84.69 12.67 -25.67
N PHE A 128 85.23 13.79 -25.19
CA PHE A 128 86.67 14.02 -25.16
C PHE A 128 87.34 13.77 -23.79
N LEU A 129 86.58 13.56 -22.71
CA LEU A 129 87.10 13.35 -21.33
C LEU A 129 88.29 12.38 -21.23
N ASN A 130 88.29 11.32 -22.04
CA ASN A 130 89.33 10.28 -21.99
C ASN A 130 90.34 10.34 -23.15
N THR A 131 90.12 11.21 -24.13
CA THR A 131 90.90 11.27 -25.39
C THR A 131 92.18 12.11 -25.30
N GLY A 132 92.33 12.93 -24.25
CA GLY A 132 93.43 13.89 -24.12
C GLY A 132 93.22 15.20 -24.88
N ILE A 133 92.07 15.37 -25.54
CA ILE A 133 91.65 16.58 -26.25
C ILE A 133 90.59 17.31 -25.40
N GLY A 134 90.54 18.63 -25.45
CA GLY A 134 89.58 19.45 -24.70
C GLY A 134 90.02 20.90 -24.57
N SER A 135 89.13 21.77 -24.11
CA SER A 135 89.45 23.19 -23.92
C SER A 135 90.52 23.45 -22.85
N ASN A 136 90.57 22.58 -21.84
CA ASN A 136 91.50 22.69 -20.71
C ASN A 136 92.57 21.58 -20.74
N THR A 137 92.83 20.96 -21.88
CA THR A 137 93.89 19.93 -22.01
C THR A 137 95.19 20.53 -22.50
N TYR A 138 96.29 19.83 -22.25
CA TYR A 138 97.64 20.19 -22.68
C TYR A 138 97.84 20.12 -24.22
N SER A 139 96.79 19.86 -25.00
CA SER A 139 96.83 19.85 -26.47
C SER A 139 96.78 21.25 -27.11
N LEU A 140 96.36 22.27 -26.37
CA LEU A 140 96.26 23.66 -26.84
C LEU A 140 97.07 24.56 -25.90
N VAL A 141 98.29 24.90 -26.31
CA VAL A 141 99.23 25.63 -25.45
C VAL A 141 99.53 26.99 -26.07
N ASP A 142 99.19 28.04 -25.34
CA ASP A 142 99.62 29.41 -25.62
C ASP A 142 100.72 29.88 -24.66
N GLN A 143 101.24 31.08 -24.89
CA GLN A 143 102.26 31.67 -24.02
C GLN A 143 101.84 31.79 -22.54
N LYS A 144 100.57 32.06 -22.25
CA LYS A 144 100.05 32.16 -20.86
C LYS A 144 99.96 30.78 -20.22
N ASP A 145 99.62 29.75 -20.98
CA ASP A 145 99.55 28.37 -20.50
C ASP A 145 100.91 27.83 -20.08
N ILE A 146 101.99 28.26 -20.74
CA ILE A 146 103.37 27.89 -20.37
C ILE A 146 103.73 28.44 -18.99
N GLU A 147 103.30 29.66 -18.68
CA GLU A 147 103.53 30.27 -17.37
C GLU A 147 102.59 29.68 -16.31
N SER A 148 101.33 29.37 -16.66
CA SER A 148 100.31 28.87 -15.73
C SER A 148 100.52 27.41 -15.33
N LEU A 149 101.09 26.57 -16.20
CA LEU A 149 101.27 25.13 -15.91
C LEU A 149 102.17 24.90 -14.69
N LEU A 150 103.24 25.69 -14.54
CA LEU A 150 104.10 25.66 -13.35
C LEU A 150 103.58 26.51 -12.19
N SER A 151 102.86 27.60 -12.45
CA SER A 151 102.39 28.53 -11.41
C SER A 151 101.00 28.23 -10.83
N SER A 152 100.30 27.23 -11.38
CA SER A 152 99.00 26.74 -10.89
C SER A 152 99.08 26.13 -9.49
N ARG A 153 97.93 26.10 -8.80
CA ARG A 153 97.83 25.53 -7.45
C ARG A 153 98.12 24.02 -7.47
N PRO A 154 98.67 23.43 -6.39
CA PRO A 154 98.92 21.99 -6.33
C PRO A 154 97.70 21.11 -6.65
N GLU A 155 96.50 21.57 -6.32
CA GLU A 155 95.24 20.89 -6.63
C GLU A 155 94.90 20.94 -8.14
N GLU A 156 95.15 22.07 -8.80
CA GLU A 156 94.95 22.26 -10.24
C GLU A 156 95.97 21.46 -11.06
N LYS A 157 97.23 21.42 -10.61
CA LYS A 157 98.27 20.55 -11.18
C LYS A 157 97.80 19.11 -11.19
N ARG A 158 97.25 18.64 -10.06
CA ARG A 158 96.71 17.29 -9.93
C ARG A 158 95.60 17.00 -10.94
N GLU A 159 94.68 17.92 -11.21
CA GLU A 159 93.69 17.73 -12.28
C GLU A 159 94.34 17.46 -13.66
N LEU A 160 95.50 18.05 -13.97
CA LEU A 160 96.24 17.76 -15.19
C LEU A 160 96.69 16.30 -15.24
N PHE A 161 97.28 15.79 -14.15
CA PHE A 161 97.70 14.39 -14.06
C PHE A 161 96.51 13.42 -14.06
N GLU A 162 95.35 13.81 -13.50
CA GLU A 162 94.13 12.99 -13.59
C GLU A 162 93.66 12.81 -15.04
N ARG A 163 93.76 13.86 -15.85
CA ARG A 163 93.40 13.84 -17.27
C ARG A 163 94.37 12.96 -18.06
N VAL A 164 95.67 13.01 -17.73
CA VAL A 164 96.68 12.09 -18.28
C VAL A 164 96.38 10.64 -17.88
N ALA A 165 96.04 10.40 -16.61
CA ALA A 165 95.66 9.07 -16.14
C ALA A 165 94.33 8.56 -16.70
N GLY A 166 93.49 9.44 -17.27
CA GLY A 166 92.19 9.06 -17.83
C GLY A 166 91.15 8.67 -16.77
N ILE A 167 91.30 9.13 -15.54
CA ILE A 167 90.42 8.75 -14.41
C ILE A 167 89.21 9.68 -14.22
N GLY A 168 89.12 10.77 -14.99
CA GLY A 168 88.03 11.75 -14.87
C GLY A 168 86.63 11.12 -15.04
N GLY A 169 86.48 10.15 -15.94
CA GLY A 169 85.22 9.43 -16.13
C GLY A 169 84.78 8.59 -14.92
N TYR A 170 85.72 8.01 -14.18
CA TYR A 170 85.44 7.23 -12.97
C TYR A 170 84.91 8.12 -11.84
N ARG A 171 85.52 9.29 -11.65
CA ARG A 171 85.07 10.29 -10.65
C ARG A 171 83.65 10.80 -10.94
N GLN A 172 83.33 11.07 -12.21
CA GLN A 172 81.99 11.50 -12.58
C GLN A 172 80.94 10.40 -12.29
N LYS A 173 81.22 9.15 -12.71
CA LYS A 173 80.32 8.01 -12.47
C LYS A 173 80.11 7.74 -10.98
N LYS A 174 81.16 7.88 -10.15
CA LYS A 174 81.05 7.80 -8.69
C LYS A 174 80.09 8.85 -8.13
N LYS A 175 80.22 10.12 -8.53
CA LYS A 175 79.36 11.20 -8.06
C LYS A 175 77.89 10.97 -8.42
N GLU A 176 77.62 10.43 -9.61
CA GLU A 176 76.27 10.06 -10.04
C GLU A 176 75.71 8.87 -9.24
N ALA A 177 76.53 7.85 -8.97
CA ALA A 177 76.16 6.70 -8.14
C ALA A 177 75.84 7.09 -6.69
N LEU A 178 76.63 7.98 -6.08
CA LEU A 178 76.39 8.50 -4.72
C LEU A 178 75.05 9.24 -4.62
N ARG A 179 74.71 10.08 -5.61
CA ARG A 179 73.41 10.77 -5.64
C ARG A 179 72.23 9.80 -5.73
N ARG A 180 72.35 8.74 -6.56
CA ARG A 180 71.32 7.69 -6.68
C ARG A 180 71.17 6.91 -5.38
N LEU A 181 72.28 6.64 -4.69
CA LEU A 181 72.27 5.94 -3.40
C LEU A 181 71.49 6.74 -2.35
N GLU A 182 71.80 8.03 -2.20
CA GLU A 182 71.13 8.92 -1.26
C GLU A 182 69.62 9.01 -1.53
N GLN A 183 69.22 9.11 -2.81
CA GLN A 183 67.81 9.11 -3.18
C GLN A 183 67.11 7.78 -2.82
N THR A 184 67.79 6.65 -3.02
CA THR A 184 67.26 5.31 -2.68
C THR A 184 67.08 5.16 -1.17
N GLU A 185 68.00 5.69 -0.36
CA GLU A 185 67.89 5.68 1.11
C GLU A 185 66.70 6.49 1.60
N ARG A 186 66.45 7.68 1.04
CA ARG A 186 65.27 8.48 1.38
C ARG A 186 63.96 7.77 1.03
N ASN A 187 63.92 7.07 -0.11
CA ASN A 187 62.74 6.30 -0.51
C ASN A 187 62.47 5.12 0.44
N LEU A 188 63.53 4.43 0.88
CA LEU A 188 63.41 3.32 1.84
C LEU A 188 62.80 3.75 3.17
N VAL A 189 63.17 4.93 3.69
CA VAL A 189 62.57 5.48 4.92
C VAL A 189 61.06 5.65 4.74
N ARG A 190 60.64 6.33 3.66
CA ARG A 190 59.22 6.57 3.36
C ARG A 190 58.42 5.27 3.21
N VAL A 191 58.97 4.28 2.52
CA VAL A 191 58.29 2.98 2.34
C VAL A 191 58.11 2.27 3.69
N ASN A 192 59.10 2.33 4.57
CA ASN A 192 58.99 1.74 5.91
C ASN A 192 57.93 2.44 6.77
N ASP A 193 57.83 3.77 6.70
CA ASP A 193 56.80 4.53 7.42
C ASP A 193 55.40 4.09 6.96
N ILE A 194 55.16 4.03 5.64
CA ILE A 194 53.89 3.58 5.07
C ILE A 194 53.56 2.15 5.50
N ILE A 195 54.55 1.25 5.48
CA ILE A 195 54.37 -0.14 5.93
C ILE A 195 53.96 -0.19 7.41
N SER A 196 54.56 0.64 8.27
CA SER A 196 54.23 0.70 9.70
C SER A 196 52.79 1.20 9.95
N GLU A 197 52.37 2.22 9.19
CA GLU A 197 51.02 2.77 9.27
C GLU A 197 49.97 1.75 8.79
N LEU A 198 50.23 1.09 7.66
CA LEU A 198 49.36 0.04 7.14
C LEU A 198 49.21 -1.13 8.13
N LYS A 199 50.28 -1.55 8.81
CA LYS A 199 50.19 -2.59 9.86
C LYS A 199 49.28 -2.18 11.02
N SER A 200 49.36 -0.92 11.44
CA SER A 200 48.48 -0.38 12.48
C SER A 200 47.01 -0.40 12.03
N GLN A 201 46.73 0.08 10.81
CA GLN A 201 45.39 0.09 10.22
C GLN A 201 44.82 -1.33 10.07
N ILE A 202 45.62 -2.29 9.57
CA ILE A 202 45.22 -3.69 9.44
C ILE A 202 44.77 -4.27 10.79
N THR A 203 45.46 -3.94 11.89
CA THR A 203 45.11 -4.45 13.22
C THR A 203 43.73 -3.96 13.68
N ILE A 204 43.35 -2.73 13.32
CA ILE A 204 42.03 -2.16 13.61
C ILE A 204 40.97 -2.87 12.76
N TRP A 205 41.20 -2.94 11.45
CA TRP A 205 40.27 -3.57 10.50
C TRP A 205 40.11 -5.07 10.75
N GLN A 206 41.14 -5.79 11.20
CA GLN A 206 41.04 -7.18 11.64
C GLN A 206 40.03 -7.40 12.76
N ARG A 207 39.99 -6.48 13.74
CA ARG A 207 39.02 -6.55 14.84
C ARG A 207 37.61 -6.28 14.34
N GLU A 208 37.43 -5.33 13.44
CA GLU A 208 36.13 -5.02 12.84
C GLU A 208 35.64 -6.13 11.90
N ALA A 209 36.51 -6.68 11.06
CA ALA A 209 36.24 -7.80 10.18
C ALA A 209 35.90 -9.07 10.96
N SER A 210 36.60 -9.35 12.07
CA SER A 210 36.28 -10.48 12.96
C SER A 210 34.88 -10.34 13.57
N LYS A 211 34.51 -9.13 14.02
CA LYS A 211 33.15 -8.84 14.50
C LYS A 211 32.11 -9.02 13.38
N ALA A 212 32.39 -8.52 12.17
CA ALA A 212 31.51 -8.68 11.01
C ALA A 212 31.33 -10.15 10.59
N ARG A 213 32.38 -10.98 10.65
CA ARG A 213 32.30 -12.43 10.40
C ARG A 213 31.43 -13.14 11.44
N GLN A 214 31.63 -12.85 12.73
CA GLN A 214 30.79 -13.40 13.80
C GLN A 214 29.32 -12.93 13.69
N TYR A 215 29.11 -11.67 13.28
CA TYR A 215 27.77 -11.16 13.02
C TYR A 215 27.10 -11.94 11.88
N LYS A 216 27.82 -12.14 10.75
CA LYS A 216 27.33 -12.92 9.60
C LYS A 216 26.93 -14.34 9.98
N GLU A 217 27.82 -15.07 10.66
CA GLU A 217 27.58 -16.46 11.09
C GLU A 217 26.36 -16.58 12.01
N LYS A 218 26.25 -15.68 13.00
CA LYS A 218 25.10 -15.67 13.91
C LYS A 218 23.80 -15.28 13.20
N MET A 219 23.86 -14.38 12.22
CA MET A 219 22.70 -13.94 11.45
C MET A 219 22.18 -15.05 10.52
N GLU A 220 23.08 -15.79 9.86
CA GLU A 220 22.73 -16.98 9.07
C GLU A 220 22.10 -18.07 9.95
N ARG A 221 22.69 -18.35 11.13
CA ARG A 221 22.14 -19.32 12.08
C ARG A 221 20.79 -18.90 12.67
N LEU A 222 20.62 -17.61 12.97
CA LEU A 222 19.34 -17.04 13.40
C LEU A 222 18.26 -17.19 12.32
N SER A 223 18.60 -16.89 11.07
CA SER A 223 17.71 -17.02 9.92
C SER A 223 17.23 -18.46 9.76
N ALA A 224 18.15 -19.44 9.76
CA ALA A 224 17.82 -20.86 9.65
C ALA A 224 16.89 -21.34 10.79
N LEU A 225 17.14 -20.93 12.03
CA LEU A 225 16.28 -21.28 13.18
C LEU A 225 14.90 -20.61 13.11
N LYS A 226 14.82 -19.36 12.66
CA LYS A 226 13.54 -18.65 12.47
C LYS A 226 12.68 -19.31 11.39
N VAL A 227 13.27 -19.68 10.24
CA VAL A 227 12.55 -20.40 9.17
C VAL A 227 11.97 -21.71 9.71
N LYS A 228 12.78 -22.49 10.44
CA LYS A 228 12.33 -23.73 11.09
C LYS A 228 11.18 -23.48 12.09
N PHE A 229 11.30 -22.46 12.94
CA PHE A 229 10.28 -22.09 13.92
C PHE A 229 8.96 -21.65 13.25
N TYR A 230 9.03 -20.79 12.23
CA TYR A 230 7.84 -20.32 11.51
C TYR A 230 7.14 -21.46 10.75
N ALA A 231 7.89 -22.36 10.12
CA ALA A 231 7.32 -23.53 9.44
C ALA A 231 6.58 -24.46 10.42
N PHE A 232 7.13 -24.67 11.63
CA PHE A 232 6.49 -25.45 12.69
C PHE A 232 5.19 -24.79 13.21
N GLU A 233 5.24 -23.50 13.55
CA GLU A 233 4.05 -22.76 14.02
C GLU A 233 2.96 -22.74 12.93
N TYR A 234 3.31 -22.50 11.67
CA TYR A 234 2.36 -22.53 10.56
C TYR A 234 1.64 -23.88 10.48
N LYS A 235 2.37 -25.00 10.53
CA LYS A 235 1.77 -26.34 10.43
C LYS A 235 0.87 -26.66 11.62
N ARG A 236 1.26 -26.25 12.83
CA ARG A 236 0.43 -26.40 14.04
C ARG A 236 -0.88 -25.63 13.90
N MET A 237 -0.81 -24.36 13.50
CA MET A 237 -1.97 -23.49 13.33
C MET A 237 -2.85 -23.91 12.15
N HIS A 238 -2.24 -24.42 11.08
CA HIS A 238 -2.96 -25.02 9.96
C HIS A 238 -3.79 -26.22 10.43
N ARG A 239 -3.21 -27.11 11.25
CA ARG A 239 -3.94 -28.24 11.85
C ARG A 239 -5.06 -27.77 12.78
N GLU A 240 -4.79 -26.84 13.70
CA GLU A 240 -5.82 -26.29 14.59
C GLU A 240 -6.96 -25.62 13.79
N SER A 241 -6.64 -24.85 12.74
CA SER A 241 -7.66 -24.23 11.88
C SER A 241 -8.54 -25.27 11.19
N LYS A 242 -7.97 -26.41 10.78
CA LYS A 242 -8.72 -27.51 10.14
C LYS A 242 -9.63 -28.22 11.13
N GLU A 243 -9.15 -28.48 12.34
CA GLU A 243 -9.94 -29.08 13.42
C GLU A 243 -11.11 -28.16 13.83
N LEU A 244 -10.85 -26.87 14.02
CA LEU A 244 -11.89 -25.87 14.33
C LEU A 244 -12.93 -25.73 13.22
N LEU A 245 -12.51 -25.79 11.95
CA LEU A 245 -13.43 -25.72 10.81
C LEU A 245 -14.36 -26.96 10.77
N GLN A 246 -13.80 -28.16 10.98
CA GLN A 246 -14.58 -29.39 11.03
C GLN A 246 -15.59 -29.39 12.18
N GLU A 247 -15.21 -28.91 13.36
CA GLU A 247 -16.10 -28.78 14.51
C GLU A 247 -17.23 -27.78 14.24
N LYS A 248 -16.90 -26.62 13.64
CA LYS A 248 -17.89 -25.61 13.24
C LYS A 248 -18.90 -26.16 12.24
N ASP A 249 -18.43 -26.88 11.21
CA ASP A 249 -19.28 -27.43 10.15
C ASP A 249 -20.20 -28.54 10.71
N ALA A 250 -19.73 -29.33 11.68
CA ALA A 250 -20.55 -30.30 12.39
C ALA A 250 -21.68 -29.64 13.22
N LEU A 251 -21.41 -28.50 13.88
CA LEU A 251 -22.44 -27.76 14.60
C LEU A 251 -23.43 -27.06 13.66
N LEU A 252 -22.94 -26.51 12.54
CA LEU A 252 -23.80 -25.91 11.51
C LEU A 252 -24.78 -26.93 10.94
N THR A 253 -24.31 -28.12 10.57
CA THR A 253 -25.18 -29.19 10.06
C THR A 253 -26.18 -29.69 11.10
N ARG A 254 -25.83 -29.69 12.41
CA ARG A 254 -26.79 -29.97 13.49
C ARG A 254 -27.85 -28.89 13.60
N LYS A 255 -27.46 -27.61 13.55
CA LYS A 255 -28.38 -26.46 13.60
C LYS A 255 -29.38 -26.50 12.44
N GLU A 256 -28.92 -26.72 11.21
CA GLU A 256 -29.78 -26.81 10.02
C GLU A 256 -30.83 -27.92 10.13
N LYS A 257 -30.49 -29.06 10.76
CA LYS A 257 -31.45 -30.14 11.02
C LYS A 257 -32.54 -29.70 12.01
N LEU A 258 -32.18 -29.01 13.08
CA LEU A 258 -33.14 -28.51 14.07
C LEU A 258 -34.05 -27.43 13.48
N GLU A 259 -33.51 -26.53 12.66
CA GLU A 259 -34.30 -25.50 11.96
C GLU A 259 -35.36 -26.11 11.03
N LYS A 260 -35.03 -27.21 10.33
CA LYS A 260 -36.02 -27.96 9.55
C LYS A 260 -37.14 -28.56 10.41
N ILE A 261 -36.80 -29.09 11.59
CA ILE A 261 -37.79 -29.63 12.53
C ILE A 261 -38.73 -28.51 13.02
N VAL A 262 -38.19 -27.32 13.32
CA VAL A 262 -39.01 -26.15 13.70
C VAL A 262 -40.00 -25.78 12.59
N GLN A 263 -39.55 -25.71 11.33
CA GLN A 263 -40.43 -25.44 10.18
C GLN A 263 -41.55 -26.49 10.03
N GLU A 264 -41.25 -27.78 10.26
CA GLU A 264 -42.27 -28.82 10.24
C GLU A 264 -43.30 -28.69 11.39
N ILE A 265 -42.86 -28.25 12.57
CA ILE A 265 -43.73 -28.01 13.72
C ILE A 265 -44.62 -26.78 13.48
N GLU A 266 -44.07 -25.70 12.96
CA GLU A 266 -44.82 -24.49 12.57
C GLU A 266 -45.92 -24.84 11.56
N GLY A 267 -45.60 -25.57 10.49
CA GLY A 267 -46.59 -25.98 9.49
C GLY A 267 -47.73 -26.82 10.09
N LYS A 268 -47.43 -27.73 11.03
CA LYS A 268 -48.46 -28.52 11.74
C LYS A 268 -49.34 -27.64 12.65
N LYS A 269 -48.75 -26.66 13.34
CA LYS A 269 -49.49 -25.71 14.19
C LYS A 269 -50.41 -24.83 13.34
N GLU A 270 -49.94 -24.31 12.21
CA GLU A 270 -50.74 -23.47 11.31
C GLU A 270 -51.97 -24.23 10.78
N ALA A 271 -51.78 -25.48 10.33
CA ALA A 271 -52.88 -26.33 9.89
C ALA A 271 -53.93 -26.54 10.98
N GLN A 272 -53.52 -26.77 12.22
CA GLN A 272 -54.44 -26.93 13.35
C GLN A 272 -55.08 -25.63 13.83
N ASN A 273 -54.37 -24.49 13.79
CA ASN A 273 -54.95 -23.18 14.08
C ASN A 273 -56.06 -22.84 13.07
N ALA A 274 -55.89 -23.20 11.80
CA ALA A 274 -56.93 -23.05 10.79
C ALA A 274 -58.17 -23.90 11.12
N GLN A 275 -57.98 -25.17 11.51
CA GLN A 275 -59.07 -26.04 11.97
C GLN A 275 -59.77 -25.48 13.22
N LEU A 276 -59.01 -24.98 14.20
CA LEU A 276 -59.53 -24.36 15.41
C LEU A 276 -60.43 -23.15 15.08
N SER A 277 -59.98 -22.28 14.17
CA SER A 277 -60.75 -21.13 13.71
C SER A 277 -62.07 -21.55 13.02
N MET A 278 -62.05 -22.62 12.22
CA MET A 278 -63.27 -23.17 11.62
C MET A 278 -64.26 -23.67 12.68
N LEU A 279 -63.79 -24.36 13.72
CA LEU A 279 -64.63 -24.83 14.82
C LEU A 279 -65.19 -23.67 15.66
N GLU A 280 -64.40 -22.62 15.92
CA GLU A 280 -64.86 -21.42 16.63
C GLU A 280 -65.98 -20.71 15.86
N ASN A 281 -65.84 -20.58 14.53
CA ASN A 281 -66.88 -20.03 13.67
C ASN A 281 -68.15 -20.89 13.69
N ARG A 282 -68.01 -22.22 13.62
CA ARG A 282 -69.16 -23.16 13.73
C ARG A 282 -69.85 -23.03 15.08
N LEU A 283 -69.11 -22.95 16.17
CA LEU A 283 -69.66 -22.70 17.52
C LEU A 283 -70.41 -21.38 17.58
N ALA A 284 -69.85 -20.29 17.04
CA ALA A 284 -70.50 -18.99 17.03
C ALA A 284 -71.86 -19.01 16.30
N ILE A 285 -71.94 -19.70 15.16
CA ILE A 285 -73.19 -19.88 14.41
C ILE A 285 -74.22 -20.66 15.25
N ILE A 286 -73.79 -21.73 15.91
CA ILE A 286 -74.67 -22.57 16.74
C ILE A 286 -75.15 -21.81 17.98
N TYR A 287 -74.29 -21.01 18.62
CA TYR A 287 -74.69 -20.11 19.71
C TYR A 287 -75.75 -19.11 19.27
N GLN A 288 -75.64 -18.54 18.06
CA GLN A 288 -76.67 -17.66 17.52
C GLN A 288 -77.99 -18.38 17.25
N SER A 289 -77.96 -19.64 16.77
CA SER A 289 -79.19 -20.43 16.61
C SER A 289 -79.84 -20.74 17.97
N LYS A 290 -79.05 -21.06 19.00
CA LYS A 290 -79.55 -21.28 20.36
C LYS A 290 -80.30 -20.05 20.89
N LEU A 291 -79.68 -18.88 20.79
CA LEU A 291 -80.28 -17.61 21.22
C LEU A 291 -81.59 -17.27 20.47
N LYS A 292 -81.67 -17.58 19.17
CA LYS A 292 -82.91 -17.39 18.38
C LYS A 292 -84.01 -18.33 18.86
N LEU A 293 -83.67 -19.59 19.13
CA LEU A 293 -84.59 -20.61 19.60
C LEU A 293 -85.13 -20.29 21.00
N GLU A 294 -84.24 -19.90 21.94
CA GLU A 294 -84.64 -19.48 23.30
C GLU A 294 -85.65 -18.33 23.25
N ARG A 295 -85.41 -17.31 22.42
CA ARG A 295 -86.36 -16.19 22.23
C ARG A 295 -87.70 -16.64 21.65
N ALA A 296 -87.71 -17.59 20.72
CA ALA A 296 -88.94 -18.13 20.13
C ALA A 296 -89.75 -18.94 21.16
N LYS A 297 -89.06 -19.78 21.93
CA LYS A 297 -89.63 -20.56 23.03
C LYS A 297 -90.25 -19.66 24.09
N GLU A 298 -89.56 -18.62 24.53
CA GLU A 298 -90.06 -17.66 25.50
C GLU A 298 -91.32 -16.93 25.02
N ARG A 299 -91.36 -16.51 23.74
CA ARG A 299 -92.56 -15.90 23.13
C ARG A 299 -93.76 -16.85 23.12
N SER A 300 -93.57 -18.09 22.68
CA SER A 300 -94.64 -19.10 22.64
C SER A 300 -95.16 -19.41 24.06
N ARG A 301 -94.27 -19.52 25.04
CA ARG A 301 -94.63 -19.75 26.44
C ARG A 301 -95.42 -18.58 27.05
N ASN A 302 -95.03 -17.35 26.76
CA ASN A 302 -95.78 -16.15 27.20
C ASN A 302 -97.17 -16.08 26.57
N GLN A 303 -97.30 -16.41 25.28
CA GLN A 303 -98.59 -16.48 24.59
C GLN A 303 -99.50 -17.55 25.21
N LEU A 304 -98.94 -18.70 25.57
CA LEU A 304 -99.66 -19.79 26.21
C LEU A 304 -100.18 -19.39 27.61
N ILE A 305 -99.36 -18.71 28.41
CA ILE A 305 -99.78 -18.18 29.72
C ILE A 305 -100.93 -17.18 29.55
N PHE A 306 -100.82 -16.26 28.58
CA PHE A 306 -101.86 -15.26 28.29
C PHE A 306 -103.19 -15.92 27.88
N ASN A 307 -103.15 -16.87 26.94
CA ASN A 307 -104.35 -17.55 26.46
C ASN A 307 -105.01 -18.41 27.56
N LYS A 308 -104.24 -19.06 28.45
CA LYS A 308 -104.78 -19.78 29.62
C LYS A 308 -105.56 -18.85 30.55
N MET A 309 -105.05 -17.64 30.79
CA MET A 309 -105.71 -16.64 31.63
C MET A 309 -107.05 -16.17 31.02
N GLN A 310 -107.12 -15.98 29.70
CA GLN A 310 -108.36 -15.60 29.00
C GLN A 310 -109.46 -16.68 29.14
N ILE A 311 -109.08 -17.95 29.04
CA ILE A 311 -110.01 -19.08 29.25
C ILE A 311 -110.57 -19.07 30.68
N GLU A 312 -109.73 -18.91 31.69
CA GLU A 312 -110.18 -18.86 33.09
C GLU A 312 -111.18 -17.72 33.34
N GLU A 313 -110.97 -16.56 32.71
CA GLU A 313 -111.88 -15.42 32.82
C GLU A 313 -113.23 -15.70 32.13
N ALA A 314 -113.19 -16.31 30.94
CA ALA A 314 -114.39 -16.71 30.20
C ALA A 314 -115.21 -17.78 30.96
N GLU A 315 -114.56 -18.74 31.61
CA GLU A 315 -115.23 -19.74 32.45
C GLU A 315 -115.95 -19.12 33.64
N LYS A 316 -115.33 -18.13 34.30
CA LYS A 316 -115.97 -17.38 35.39
C LYS A 316 -117.19 -16.60 34.91
N LYS A 317 -117.11 -15.96 33.73
CA LYS A 317 -118.25 -15.23 33.12
C LYS A 317 -119.39 -16.19 32.75
N LEU A 318 -119.08 -17.32 32.12
CA LEU A 318 -120.07 -18.35 31.77
C LEU A 318 -120.80 -18.89 33.00
N LYS A 319 -120.08 -19.11 34.10
CA LYS A 319 -120.69 -19.59 35.35
C LYS A 319 -121.73 -18.59 35.89
N ARG A 320 -121.38 -17.29 35.95
CA ARG A 320 -122.30 -16.23 36.43
C ARG A 320 -123.57 -16.13 35.59
N ILE A 321 -123.43 -16.12 34.25
CA ILE A 321 -124.58 -15.99 33.35
C ILE A 321 -125.50 -17.21 33.44
N LYS A 322 -124.95 -18.42 33.65
CA LYS A 322 -125.76 -19.62 33.87
C LYS A 322 -126.59 -19.54 35.16
N GLU A 323 -126.02 -19.03 36.25
CA GLU A 323 -126.73 -18.80 37.51
C GLU A 323 -127.88 -17.78 37.33
N GLU A 324 -127.66 -16.69 36.57
CA GLU A 324 -128.70 -15.71 36.23
C GLU A 324 -129.87 -16.33 35.42
N ILE A 325 -129.56 -17.22 34.46
CA ILE A 325 -130.60 -17.93 33.68
C ILE A 325 -131.45 -18.86 34.56
N GLU A 326 -130.84 -19.55 35.53
CA GLU A 326 -131.58 -20.39 36.48
C GLU A 326 -132.57 -19.58 37.31
N GLU A 327 -132.21 -18.37 37.71
CA GLU A 327 -133.10 -17.46 38.46
C GLU A 327 -134.25 -16.95 37.60
N ILE A 328 -133.98 -16.57 36.34
CA ILE A 328 -135.01 -16.18 35.37
C ILE A 328 -135.99 -17.34 35.10
N ASN A 329 -135.49 -18.57 34.96
CA ASN A 329 -136.35 -19.75 34.78
C ASN A 329 -137.31 -19.96 35.96
N LYS A 330 -136.83 -19.82 37.20
CA LYS A 330 -137.71 -19.90 38.39
C LYS A 330 -138.80 -18.83 38.39
N ASN A 331 -138.51 -17.63 37.89
CA ASN A 331 -139.49 -16.55 37.77
C ASN A 331 -140.54 -16.83 36.68
N ILE A 332 -140.13 -17.38 35.53
CA ILE A 332 -141.02 -17.84 34.46
C ILE A 332 -142.00 -18.91 35.02
N ASP A 333 -141.49 -19.88 35.76
CA ASP A 333 -142.32 -20.96 36.36
C ASP A 333 -143.34 -20.42 37.37
N ARG A 334 -142.97 -19.41 38.17
CA ARG A 334 -143.91 -18.76 39.11
C ARG A 334 -145.04 -18.03 38.39
N VAL A 335 -144.69 -17.19 37.40
CA VAL A 335 -145.68 -16.39 36.67
C VAL A 335 -146.63 -17.27 35.86
N THR A 336 -146.16 -18.39 35.30
CA THR A 336 -147.01 -19.35 34.59
C THR A 336 -148.02 -20.04 35.50
N GLN A 337 -147.64 -20.42 36.72
CA GLN A 337 -148.56 -20.98 37.72
C GLN A 337 -149.64 -19.98 38.16
N GLU A 338 -149.26 -18.73 38.42
CA GLU A 338 -150.21 -17.66 38.76
C GLU A 338 -151.24 -17.45 37.64
N LEU A 339 -150.77 -17.48 36.38
CA LEU A 339 -151.62 -17.37 35.20
C LEU A 339 -152.65 -18.49 35.12
N ALA A 340 -152.22 -19.74 35.29
CA ALA A 340 -153.10 -20.91 35.26
C ALA A 340 -154.20 -20.84 36.32
N ASN A 341 -153.86 -20.39 37.54
CA ASN A 341 -154.82 -20.22 38.64
C ASN A 341 -155.86 -19.13 38.36
N LYS A 342 -155.47 -18.05 37.68
CA LYS A 342 -156.38 -16.97 37.31
C LYS A 342 -157.33 -17.35 36.18
N THR A 343 -156.82 -18.04 35.17
CA THR A 343 -157.65 -18.56 34.06
C THR A 343 -158.72 -19.54 34.57
N SER A 344 -158.39 -20.43 35.51
CA SER A 344 -159.38 -21.36 36.09
C SER A 344 -160.45 -20.63 36.93
N LEU A 345 -160.08 -19.62 37.70
CA LEU A 345 -161.02 -18.81 38.47
C LEU A 345 -162.03 -18.08 37.58
N ILE A 346 -161.57 -17.48 36.47
CA ILE A 346 -162.44 -16.82 35.47
C ILE A 346 -163.45 -17.81 34.88
N THR A 347 -163.01 -19.02 34.51
CA THR A 347 -163.92 -20.05 33.97
C THR A 347 -165.00 -20.46 34.97
N THR A 348 -164.65 -20.49 36.26
CA THR A 348 -165.58 -20.86 37.34
C THR A 348 -166.64 -19.77 37.56
N LEU A 349 -166.23 -18.50 37.55
CA LEU A 349 -167.14 -17.34 37.67
C LEU A 349 -168.14 -17.27 36.51
N ARG A 350 -167.70 -17.50 35.27
CA ARG A 350 -168.58 -17.58 34.09
C ARG A 350 -169.67 -18.63 34.23
N HIS A 351 -169.31 -19.79 34.77
CA HIS A 351 -170.27 -20.88 34.98
C HIS A 351 -171.34 -20.50 36.02
N GLN A 352 -170.95 -19.88 37.13
CA GLN A 352 -171.89 -19.44 38.17
C GLN A 352 -172.88 -18.36 37.67
N ILE A 353 -172.42 -17.43 36.84
CA ILE A 353 -173.28 -16.40 36.23
C ILE A 353 -174.36 -17.06 35.36
N SER A 354 -173.99 -18.08 34.57
CA SER A 354 -174.93 -18.78 33.68
C SER A 354 -176.04 -19.53 34.44
N LEU A 355 -175.70 -20.17 35.57
CA LEU A 355 -176.68 -20.91 36.38
C LEU A 355 -177.75 -19.99 36.98
N LYS A 356 -177.34 -18.84 37.51
CA LYS A 356 -178.24 -17.84 38.10
C LYS A 356 -179.18 -17.21 37.06
N GLU A 357 -178.75 -17.05 35.82
CA GLU A 357 -179.61 -16.55 34.73
C GLU A 357 -180.73 -17.55 34.39
N LYS A 358 -180.44 -18.86 34.40
CA LYS A 358 -181.42 -19.92 34.11
C LYS A 358 -182.50 -20.10 35.21
N GLU A 359 -182.13 -20.01 36.50
CA GLU A 359 -183.11 -20.06 37.59
C GLU A 359 -184.16 -18.95 37.49
N ARG A 360 -183.74 -17.81 36.97
CA ARG A 360 -184.57 -16.62 36.78
C ARG A 360 -185.73 -16.86 35.82
N GLU A 361 -185.46 -17.51 34.68
CA GLU A 361 -186.47 -17.81 33.66
C GLU A 361 -187.49 -18.85 34.14
N LYS A 362 -187.04 -19.85 34.91
CA LYS A 362 -187.90 -20.89 35.50
C LYS A 362 -188.94 -20.30 36.46
N ASN A 363 -188.56 -19.32 37.26
CA ASN A 363 -189.46 -18.70 38.24
C ASN A 363 -190.50 -17.76 37.59
N THR A 364 -190.20 -17.18 36.43
CA THR A 364 -191.17 -16.37 35.68
C THR A 364 -192.27 -17.19 35.03
N LEU A 365 -191.97 -18.41 34.55
CA LEU A 365 -192.95 -19.28 33.89
C LEU A 365 -194.00 -19.86 34.87
N LYS A 366 -193.60 -20.13 36.12
CA LYS A 366 -194.53 -20.61 37.19
C LYS A 366 -195.66 -19.62 37.53
N LYS A 367 -195.52 -18.33 37.18
CA LYS A 367 -196.55 -17.30 37.44
C LYS A 367 -197.77 -17.41 36.54
N ILE A 368 -197.59 -17.81 35.28
CA ILE A 368 -198.66 -17.79 34.28
C ILE A 368 -199.68 -18.90 34.56
N VAL A 369 -199.20 -20.07 35.00
CA VAL A 369 -200.01 -21.28 35.19
C VAL A 369 -200.97 -21.17 36.40
N LYS A 370 -200.72 -20.28 37.35
CA LYS A 370 -201.55 -20.15 38.56
C LYS A 370 -202.71 -19.16 38.43
N GLU A 371 -202.69 -18.27 37.42
CA GLU A 371 -203.67 -17.19 37.25
C GLU A 371 -204.99 -17.65 36.57
N GLU A 372 -205.03 -18.82 35.93
CA GLU A 372 -206.25 -19.36 35.29
C GLU A 372 -207.20 -20.13 36.23
N ARG A 373 -206.82 -20.35 37.50
CA ARG A 373 -207.55 -21.26 38.41
C ARG A 373 -208.75 -20.68 39.16
N GLU A 374 -209.12 -19.40 39.04
CA GLU A 374 -210.12 -18.78 39.95
C GLU A 374 -211.29 -18.01 39.27
N GLY A 375 -211.57 -18.20 37.97
CA GLY A 375 -212.81 -17.72 37.33
C GLY A 375 -213.67 -18.89 36.83
N GLY A 376 -214.86 -19.09 37.39
CA GLY A 376 -215.55 -20.40 37.45
C GLY A 376 -216.23 -21.01 36.21
N GLU A 377 -216.84 -22.17 36.51
CA GLU A 377 -217.53 -23.22 35.72
C GLU A 377 -216.69 -24.36 35.10
N ASP A 378 -217.32 -25.54 35.04
CA ASP A 378 -216.83 -26.87 35.41
C ASP A 378 -215.74 -27.47 34.49
N PRO A 379 -214.77 -28.25 35.03
CA PRO A 379 -213.60 -28.77 34.32
C PRO A 379 -213.76 -30.25 33.98
N THR A 380 -213.70 -30.60 32.70
CA THR A 380 -213.45 -32.01 32.32
C THR A 380 -212.56 -32.12 31.08
N ASP A 381 -212.63 -31.15 30.17
CA ASP A 381 -211.82 -31.17 28.95
C ASP A 381 -210.45 -30.47 29.11
N LEU A 382 -210.24 -29.67 30.17
CA LEU A 382 -209.00 -28.91 30.37
C LEU A 382 -207.89 -29.72 31.07
N TYR A 383 -208.24 -30.75 31.85
CA TYR A 383 -207.26 -31.56 32.59
C TYR A 383 -206.46 -32.49 31.68
N SER A 384 -207.05 -32.98 30.58
CA SER A 384 -206.37 -33.85 29.62
C SER A 384 -205.34 -33.09 28.77
N ALA A 385 -205.65 -31.86 28.35
CA ALA A 385 -204.71 -31.02 27.59
C ALA A 385 -203.52 -30.55 28.44
N LEU A 386 -203.70 -30.34 29.76
CA LEU A 386 -202.65 -29.89 30.66
C LEU A 386 -201.64 -31.00 31.02
N GLU A 387 -202.10 -32.25 31.16
CA GLU A 387 -201.21 -33.41 31.32
C GLU A 387 -200.41 -33.72 30.06
N GLU A 388 -200.98 -33.48 28.87
CA GLU A 388 -200.29 -33.69 27.59
C GLU A 388 -199.18 -32.65 27.35
N ILE A 389 -199.40 -31.39 27.77
CA ILE A 389 -198.38 -30.33 27.72
C ILE A 389 -197.31 -30.51 28.82
N LEU A 390 -197.66 -31.02 30.01
CA LEU A 390 -196.67 -31.32 31.06
C LEU A 390 -195.78 -32.51 30.69
N LYS A 391 -196.29 -33.52 29.97
CA LYS A 391 -195.48 -34.60 29.37
C LYS A 391 -194.52 -34.09 28.30
N GLN A 392 -194.95 -33.15 27.47
CA GLN A 392 -194.09 -32.52 26.46
C GLN A 392 -192.99 -31.64 27.07
N ILE A 393 -193.11 -31.22 28.34
CA ILE A 393 -192.06 -30.50 29.07
C ILE A 393 -190.98 -31.46 29.63
N GLU A 394 -191.31 -32.72 29.93
CA GLU A 394 -190.33 -33.75 30.33
C GLU A 394 -189.61 -34.39 29.13
N GLU A 395 -190.23 -34.42 27.95
CA GLU A 395 -189.63 -35.03 26.74
C GLU A 395 -188.68 -34.09 25.97
N VAL A 396 -188.59 -32.81 26.35
CA VAL A 396 -187.70 -31.81 25.70
C VAL A 396 -186.30 -31.73 26.37
N ASP A 397 -185.96 -32.64 27.28
CA ASP A 397 -184.59 -32.81 27.78
C ASP A 397 -183.64 -33.50 26.78
N LYS A 398 -184.12 -33.86 25.56
CA LYS A 398 -183.32 -34.69 24.63
C LYS A 398 -183.00 -34.11 23.25
N GLU A 399 -183.72 -33.15 22.69
CA GLU A 399 -183.37 -32.63 21.35
C GLU A 399 -183.91 -31.20 21.17
N ILE A 400 -183.27 -30.19 20.61
CA ILE A 400 -182.02 -29.99 19.87
C ILE A 400 -181.94 -28.45 19.65
N GLU A 401 -180.72 -27.92 19.50
CA GLU A 401 -180.29 -26.74 18.72
C GLU A 401 -181.23 -25.56 18.30
N ARG A 402 -180.57 -24.39 18.15
CA ARG A 402 -180.78 -23.33 17.13
C ARG A 402 -181.84 -22.23 17.36
N VAL A 403 -181.33 -21.12 17.90
CA VAL A 403 -181.23 -19.76 17.27
C VAL A 403 -182.41 -19.25 16.40
N ASN A 404 -182.93 -18.10 16.86
CA ASN A 404 -183.60 -16.99 16.14
C ASN A 404 -184.95 -17.25 15.45
N ARG A 405 -186.07 -16.95 16.15
CA ARG A 405 -187.21 -16.16 15.59
C ARG A 405 -188.34 -15.79 16.58
N VAL A 406 -188.12 -14.97 17.61
CA VAL A 406 -189.26 -14.49 18.46
C VAL A 406 -189.23 -12.98 18.76
N GLU A 407 -188.67 -12.20 17.84
CA GLU A 407 -188.70 -10.74 17.94
C GLU A 407 -189.98 -10.13 17.34
N LEU A 408 -190.75 -10.87 16.53
CA LEU A 408 -191.97 -10.34 15.89
C LEU A 408 -193.27 -10.56 16.69
N LEU A 409 -193.38 -11.66 17.46
CA LEU A 409 -194.56 -11.95 18.30
C LEU A 409 -194.68 -11.02 19.52
N LYS A 410 -193.55 -10.51 20.01
CA LYS A 410 -193.50 -9.65 21.20
C LYS A 410 -194.22 -8.31 21.04
N ARG A 411 -194.42 -7.80 19.81
CA ARG A 411 -195.06 -6.48 19.60
C ARG A 411 -196.60 -6.52 19.64
N ARG A 412 -197.26 -7.57 19.13
CA ARG A 412 -198.74 -7.63 19.15
C ARG A 412 -199.32 -7.89 20.54
N ILE A 413 -198.61 -8.66 21.38
CA ILE A 413 -199.03 -8.92 22.77
C ILE A 413 -198.97 -7.64 23.62
N LYS A 414 -198.05 -6.72 23.29
CA LYS A 414 -197.79 -5.53 24.11
C LYS A 414 -198.98 -4.56 24.19
N ASP A 415 -199.80 -4.47 23.13
CA ASP A 415 -200.93 -3.53 23.09
C ASP A 415 -202.22 -4.08 23.70
N CYS A 416 -202.43 -5.40 23.70
CA CYS A 416 -203.55 -6.01 24.41
C CYS A 416 -203.33 -5.95 25.93
N PHE A 417 -202.07 -6.13 26.36
CA PHE A 417 -201.65 -6.03 27.75
C PHE A 417 -201.91 -4.67 28.40
N LEU A 418 -201.91 -3.56 27.65
CA LEU A 418 -202.06 -2.23 28.25
C LEU A 418 -203.48 -1.94 28.77
N ARG A 419 -204.52 -2.57 28.19
CA ARG A 419 -205.92 -2.31 28.56
C ARG A 419 -206.40 -3.13 29.76
N LEU A 420 -205.98 -4.39 29.89
CA LEU A 420 -206.30 -5.21 31.06
C LEU A 420 -205.51 -4.79 32.30
N ARG A 421 -204.27 -4.30 32.11
CA ARG A 421 -203.37 -3.90 33.19
C ARG A 421 -203.95 -2.80 34.11
N LYS A 422 -204.80 -1.92 33.59
CA LYS A 422 -205.44 -0.84 34.38
C LYS A 422 -206.60 -1.31 35.27
N ARG A 423 -207.14 -2.52 35.09
CA ARG A 423 -208.29 -3.02 35.86
C ARG A 423 -207.91 -4.00 36.96
N LEU A 424 -206.76 -4.65 36.82
CA LEU A 424 -206.17 -5.56 37.83
C LEU A 424 -205.36 -4.83 38.92
N GLU A 425 -205.34 -3.51 38.87
CA GLU A 425 -204.53 -2.62 39.72
C GLU A 425 -205.01 -2.51 41.19
N GLN A 426 -205.86 -3.42 41.72
CA GLN A 426 -206.47 -3.22 43.06
C GLN A 426 -206.44 -4.35 44.12
N ILE A 427 -206.00 -5.61 43.89
CA ILE A 427 -206.31 -6.67 44.90
C ILE A 427 -205.11 -7.35 45.63
N PHE A 428 -203.87 -7.51 45.13
CA PHE A 428 -202.84 -8.26 45.90
C PHE A 428 -201.38 -7.79 45.73
N LEU A 429 -200.97 -6.70 46.40
CA LEU A 429 -199.65 -6.07 46.22
C LEU A 429 -198.57 -6.15 47.33
N PRO A 430 -198.77 -6.57 48.60
CA PRO A 430 -197.71 -6.39 49.60
C PRO A 430 -196.56 -7.43 49.64
N LEU A 431 -196.76 -8.70 49.30
CA LEU A 431 -195.77 -9.77 49.59
C LEU A 431 -194.68 -10.01 48.52
N TRP A 432 -194.77 -9.38 47.34
CA TRP A 432 -194.00 -9.81 46.16
C TRP A 432 -192.85 -8.89 45.70
N ARG A 433 -192.62 -7.76 46.38
CA ARG A 433 -191.61 -6.76 45.97
C ARG A 433 -190.18 -7.11 46.45
N GLU A 434 -190.05 -7.66 47.65
CA GLU A 434 -188.77 -7.86 48.34
C GLU A 434 -187.90 -8.98 47.73
N LYS A 435 -188.51 -10.02 47.17
CA LYS A 435 -187.76 -11.18 46.62
C LYS A 435 -187.05 -10.86 45.29
N ARG A 436 -187.57 -9.92 44.51
CA ARG A 436 -187.07 -9.61 43.16
C ARG A 436 -185.83 -8.70 43.17
N GLU A 437 -185.65 -7.93 44.23
CA GLU A 437 -184.54 -6.98 44.37
C GLU A 437 -183.25 -7.67 44.79
N ARG A 438 -183.32 -8.67 45.68
CA ARG A 438 -182.17 -9.47 46.13
C ARG A 438 -181.46 -10.21 44.98
N GLU A 439 -182.22 -10.81 44.07
CA GLU A 439 -181.63 -11.58 42.96
C GLU A 439 -180.86 -10.71 41.94
N ASN A 440 -181.17 -9.42 41.83
CA ASN A 440 -180.51 -8.52 40.88
C ASN A 440 -179.11 -8.07 41.35
N ILE A 441 -178.96 -7.83 42.65
CA ILE A 441 -177.69 -7.37 43.25
C ILE A 441 -176.64 -8.49 43.20
N GLU A 442 -177.07 -9.74 43.36
CA GLU A 442 -176.15 -10.89 43.35
C GLU A 442 -175.52 -11.09 41.96
N LEU A 443 -176.29 -10.96 40.88
CA LEU A 443 -175.81 -11.19 39.51
C LEU A 443 -174.81 -10.12 39.05
N SER A 444 -175.00 -8.85 39.44
CA SER A 444 -174.06 -7.78 39.09
C SER A 444 -172.72 -7.92 39.80
N SER A 445 -172.72 -8.36 41.06
CA SER A 445 -171.50 -8.58 41.85
C SER A 445 -170.58 -9.66 41.25
N LEU A 446 -171.16 -10.69 40.63
CA LEU A 446 -170.41 -11.77 39.98
C LEU A 446 -169.76 -11.32 38.66
N LYS A 447 -170.47 -10.49 37.86
CA LYS A 447 -169.94 -9.94 36.60
C LYS A 447 -168.76 -8.98 36.82
N GLU A 448 -168.79 -8.19 37.89
CA GLU A 448 -167.68 -7.29 38.24
C GLU A 448 -166.41 -8.06 38.64
N LYS A 449 -166.56 -9.17 39.40
CA LYS A 449 -165.44 -10.04 39.78
C LYS A 449 -164.77 -10.70 38.58
N GLU A 450 -165.55 -11.18 37.60
CA GLU A 450 -164.99 -11.77 36.38
C GLU A 450 -164.10 -10.78 35.63
N ARG A 451 -164.54 -9.53 35.51
CA ARG A 451 -163.82 -8.47 34.80
C ARG A 451 -162.45 -8.18 35.43
N LEU A 452 -162.41 -8.01 36.76
CA LEU A 452 -161.16 -7.75 37.47
C LEU A 452 -160.15 -8.89 37.30
N GLU A 453 -160.60 -10.14 37.31
CA GLU A 453 -159.72 -11.29 37.12
C GLU A 453 -159.18 -11.38 35.68
N THR A 454 -159.97 -11.01 34.66
CA THR A 454 -159.48 -10.94 33.26
C THR A 454 -158.43 -9.86 33.03
N GLU A 455 -158.52 -8.71 33.72
CA GLU A 455 -157.48 -7.67 33.64
C GLU A 455 -156.17 -8.14 34.30
N MET A 456 -156.27 -8.87 35.40
CA MET A 456 -155.12 -9.45 36.10
C MET A 456 -154.40 -10.52 35.25
N GLU A 457 -155.15 -11.38 34.54
CA GLU A 457 -154.60 -12.38 33.62
C GLU A 457 -153.78 -11.72 32.49
N SER A 458 -154.25 -10.60 31.94
CA SER A 458 -153.56 -9.84 30.88
C SER A 458 -152.21 -9.27 31.35
N MET A 459 -152.15 -8.74 32.59
CA MET A 459 -150.90 -8.24 33.17
C MET A 459 -149.86 -9.35 33.38
N LEU A 460 -150.29 -10.53 33.83
CA LEU A 460 -149.39 -11.68 34.02
C LEU A 460 -148.81 -12.20 32.69
N LYS A 461 -149.59 -12.19 31.59
CA LYS A 461 -149.08 -12.59 30.26
C LYS A 461 -147.94 -11.69 29.78
N LYS A 462 -148.06 -10.37 29.98
CA LYS A 462 -147.00 -9.42 29.62
C LYS A 462 -145.72 -9.65 30.43
N LYS A 463 -145.83 -9.87 31.74
CA LYS A 463 -144.66 -10.17 32.60
C LYS A 463 -143.94 -11.45 32.15
N LEU A 464 -144.69 -12.47 31.74
CA LEU A 464 -144.12 -13.72 31.26
C LEU A 464 -143.31 -13.52 29.97
N GLU A 465 -143.81 -12.74 29.01
CA GLU A 465 -143.11 -12.43 27.76
C GLU A 465 -141.80 -11.66 28.00
N GLU A 466 -141.75 -10.77 28.99
CA GLU A 466 -140.55 -10.02 29.36
C GLU A 466 -139.44 -10.92 29.93
N GLU A 467 -139.79 -11.85 30.81
CA GLU A 467 -138.82 -12.80 31.39
C GLU A 467 -138.26 -13.78 30.34
N ILE A 468 -139.10 -14.24 29.40
CA ILE A 468 -138.65 -15.06 28.27
C ILE A 468 -137.66 -14.30 27.37
N LYS A 469 -137.89 -13.00 27.13
CA LYS A 469 -136.94 -12.17 26.35
C LYS A 469 -135.60 -12.03 27.05
N LYS A 470 -135.58 -11.80 28.38
CA LYS A 470 -134.33 -11.72 29.16
C LYS A 470 -133.53 -13.01 29.09
N LYS A 471 -134.20 -14.16 29.21
CA LYS A 471 -133.56 -15.49 29.06
C LYS A 471 -132.87 -15.63 27.71
N ASN A 472 -133.57 -15.35 26.61
CA ASN A 472 -133.02 -15.49 25.25
C ASN A 472 -131.81 -14.57 24.99
N GLN A 473 -131.76 -13.38 25.61
CA GLN A 473 -130.59 -12.51 25.52
C GLN A 473 -129.37 -13.12 26.22
N LYS A 474 -129.56 -13.66 27.42
CA LYS A 474 -128.50 -14.31 28.21
C LYS A 474 -127.98 -15.60 27.56
N GLU A 475 -128.84 -16.36 26.88
CA GLU A 475 -128.44 -17.56 26.12
C GLU A 475 -127.55 -17.22 24.90
N LYS A 476 -127.75 -16.05 24.27
CA LYS A 476 -126.87 -15.56 23.20
C LYS A 476 -125.48 -15.18 23.72
N GLU A 477 -125.42 -14.49 24.87
CA GLU A 477 -124.16 -14.14 25.54
C GLU A 477 -123.33 -15.40 25.86
N ILE A 478 -123.97 -16.48 26.30
CA ILE A 478 -123.31 -17.78 26.54
C ILE A 478 -122.69 -18.35 25.25
N ALA A 479 -123.42 -18.31 24.13
CA ALA A 479 -122.95 -18.86 22.86
C ALA A 479 -121.72 -18.09 22.32
N GLU A 480 -121.72 -16.77 22.46
CA GLU A 480 -120.60 -15.90 22.06
C GLU A 480 -119.34 -16.22 22.87
N ILE A 481 -119.44 -16.23 24.21
CA ILE A 481 -118.30 -16.52 25.10
C ILE A 481 -117.79 -17.96 24.89
N ALA A 482 -118.67 -18.93 24.64
CA ALA A 482 -118.27 -20.30 24.35
C ALA A 482 -117.48 -20.42 23.03
N SER A 483 -117.81 -19.61 22.03
CA SER A 483 -117.09 -19.58 20.75
C SER A 483 -115.69 -18.97 20.89
N GLU A 484 -115.53 -17.93 21.72
CA GLU A 484 -114.24 -17.32 22.03
C GLU A 484 -113.36 -18.29 22.83
N LYS A 485 -113.93 -18.96 23.83
CA LYS A 485 -113.23 -20.00 24.61
C LYS A 485 -112.63 -21.07 23.72
N LYS A 486 -113.40 -21.59 22.77
CA LYS A 486 -112.94 -22.65 21.85
C LYS A 486 -111.77 -22.19 20.98
N LYS A 487 -111.76 -20.93 20.54
CA LYS A 487 -110.62 -20.36 19.77
C LYS A 487 -109.34 -20.36 20.61
N TRP A 488 -109.41 -19.91 21.86
CA TRP A 488 -108.25 -19.91 22.76
C TRP A 488 -107.77 -21.33 23.09
N GLU A 489 -108.67 -22.31 23.23
CA GLU A 489 -108.31 -23.73 23.43
C GLU A 489 -107.52 -24.30 22.24
N GLU A 490 -107.94 -23.99 21.01
CA GLU A 490 -107.23 -24.39 19.78
C GLU A 490 -105.85 -23.72 19.67
N GLU A 491 -105.74 -22.44 20.06
CA GLU A 491 -104.46 -21.71 20.08
C GLU A 491 -103.48 -22.26 21.12
N ILE A 492 -103.96 -22.63 22.32
CA ILE A 492 -103.14 -23.28 23.35
C ILE A 492 -102.60 -24.62 22.85
N SER A 493 -103.44 -25.44 22.21
CA SER A 493 -103.01 -26.74 21.68
C SER A 493 -101.92 -26.61 20.61
N LYS A 494 -101.98 -25.57 19.77
CA LYS A 494 -100.92 -25.25 18.81
C LYS A 494 -99.64 -24.81 19.52
N ALA A 495 -99.72 -23.88 20.46
CA ALA A 495 -98.57 -23.39 21.22
C ALA A 495 -97.88 -24.52 22.03
N GLU A 496 -98.63 -25.44 22.64
CA GLU A 496 -98.07 -26.59 23.38
C GLU A 496 -97.32 -27.57 22.48
N LYS A 497 -97.71 -27.71 21.21
CA LYS A 497 -96.96 -28.52 20.22
C LYS A 497 -95.68 -27.82 19.80
N GLU A 498 -95.73 -26.51 19.57
CA GLU A 498 -94.55 -25.69 19.23
C GLU A 498 -93.52 -25.70 20.37
N GLU A 499 -93.94 -25.54 21.63
CA GLU A 499 -93.05 -25.56 22.79
C GLU A 499 -92.31 -26.90 22.92
N LYS A 500 -92.99 -28.03 22.65
CA LYS A 500 -92.35 -29.35 22.61
C LYS A 500 -91.32 -29.47 21.48
N GLY A 501 -91.62 -28.91 20.31
CA GLY A 501 -90.68 -28.87 19.18
C GLY A 501 -89.42 -28.07 19.50
N PHE A 502 -89.57 -26.90 20.14
CA PHE A 502 -88.44 -26.09 20.57
C PHE A 502 -87.55 -26.80 21.60
N ILE A 503 -88.13 -27.58 22.52
CA ILE A 503 -87.35 -28.36 23.50
C ILE A 503 -86.50 -29.44 22.82
N SER A 504 -87.01 -30.11 21.79
CA SER A 504 -86.21 -31.09 21.04
C SER A 504 -85.08 -30.43 20.24
N GLU A 505 -85.35 -29.30 19.58
CA GLU A 505 -84.31 -28.56 18.83
C GLU A 505 -83.21 -28.02 19.74
N GLU A 506 -83.56 -27.57 20.96
CA GLU A 506 -82.61 -27.08 21.95
C GLU A 506 -81.62 -28.17 22.38
N ARG A 507 -82.13 -29.39 22.60
CA ARG A 507 -81.31 -30.55 22.96
C ARG A 507 -80.33 -30.94 21.85
N GLU A 508 -80.78 -30.97 20.59
CA GLU A 508 -79.90 -31.24 19.44
C GLU A 508 -78.80 -30.19 19.29
N ILE A 509 -79.12 -28.92 19.54
CA ILE A 509 -78.16 -27.83 19.52
C ILE A 509 -77.12 -27.98 20.64
N GLU A 510 -77.55 -28.35 21.85
CA GLU A 510 -76.65 -28.58 23.00
C GLU A 510 -75.68 -29.73 22.76
N GLU A 511 -76.16 -30.88 22.25
CA GLU A 511 -75.31 -32.03 21.91
C GLU A 511 -74.23 -31.67 20.87
N ARG A 512 -74.60 -30.92 19.83
CA ARG A 512 -73.65 -30.42 18.82
C ARG A 512 -72.63 -29.43 19.39
N MET A 513 -73.03 -28.57 20.32
CA MET A 513 -72.07 -27.66 20.99
C MET A 513 -71.08 -28.44 21.86
N GLU A 514 -71.53 -29.46 22.58
CA GLU A 514 -70.64 -30.30 23.41
C GLU A 514 -69.60 -31.08 22.60
N GLU A 515 -69.97 -31.55 21.41
CA GLU A 515 -69.05 -32.22 20.49
C GLU A 515 -67.97 -31.26 19.99
N ILE A 516 -68.36 -30.10 19.46
CA ILE A 516 -67.40 -29.12 18.92
C ILE A 516 -66.52 -28.53 20.03
N THR A 517 -67.06 -28.33 21.25
CA THR A 517 -66.24 -27.86 22.38
C THR A 517 -65.22 -28.90 22.84
N ARG A 518 -65.51 -30.20 22.73
CA ARG A 518 -64.53 -31.28 22.97
C ARG A 518 -63.43 -31.27 21.92
N GLU A 519 -63.77 -31.17 20.64
CA GLU A 519 -62.79 -31.06 19.54
C GLU A 519 -61.91 -29.81 19.71
N ARG A 520 -62.50 -28.67 20.04
CA ARG A 520 -61.79 -27.41 20.32
C ARG A 520 -60.73 -27.60 21.40
N LYS A 521 -61.09 -28.23 22.53
CA LYS A 521 -60.17 -28.50 23.65
C LYS A 521 -59.00 -29.41 23.24
N ALA A 522 -59.25 -30.43 22.43
CA ALA A 522 -58.22 -31.33 21.95
C ALA A 522 -57.21 -30.61 21.03
N LEU A 523 -57.70 -29.80 20.09
CA LEU A 523 -56.87 -28.98 19.21
C LEU A 523 -56.04 -27.96 19.98
N THR A 524 -56.63 -27.25 20.96
CA THR A 524 -55.87 -26.30 21.78
C THR A 524 -54.74 -26.96 22.55
N ALA A 525 -54.98 -28.14 23.14
CA ALA A 525 -53.95 -28.88 23.87
C ALA A 525 -52.80 -29.35 22.96
N PHE A 526 -53.11 -29.80 21.74
CA PHE A 526 -52.08 -30.18 20.77
C PHE A 526 -51.23 -28.97 20.35
N ILE A 527 -51.86 -27.82 20.09
CA ILE A 527 -51.14 -26.60 19.70
C ILE A 527 -50.20 -26.15 20.83
N GLU A 528 -50.63 -26.23 22.09
CA GLU A 528 -49.79 -25.93 23.26
C GLU A 528 -48.59 -26.90 23.37
N GLU A 529 -48.82 -28.21 23.26
CA GLU A 529 -47.73 -29.22 23.28
C GLU A 529 -46.68 -28.96 22.19
N LYS A 530 -47.12 -28.57 20.98
CA LYS A 530 -46.20 -28.22 19.88
C LYS A 530 -45.46 -26.92 20.13
N ARG A 531 -46.10 -25.92 20.73
CA ARG A 531 -45.44 -24.64 21.12
C ARG A 531 -44.33 -24.87 22.14
N GLU A 532 -44.53 -25.74 23.12
CA GLU A 532 -43.48 -26.07 24.09
C GLU A 532 -42.27 -26.74 23.42
N LYS A 533 -42.49 -27.73 22.56
CA LYS A 533 -41.41 -28.40 21.80
C LYS A 533 -40.65 -27.44 20.89
N GLU A 534 -41.35 -26.52 20.23
CA GLU A 534 -40.72 -25.49 19.40
C GLU A 534 -39.82 -24.57 20.23
N LYS A 535 -40.27 -24.19 21.43
CA LYS A 535 -39.48 -23.36 22.34
C LYS A 535 -38.21 -24.07 22.82
N GLU A 536 -38.30 -25.35 23.19
CA GLU A 536 -37.13 -26.17 23.57
C GLU A 536 -36.09 -26.24 22.44
N ILE A 537 -36.54 -26.50 21.20
CA ILE A 537 -35.65 -26.58 20.05
C ILE A 537 -35.06 -25.20 19.70
N ALA A 538 -35.84 -24.12 19.84
CA ALA A 538 -35.36 -22.76 19.63
C ALA A 538 -34.25 -22.36 20.62
N GLU A 539 -34.37 -22.78 21.90
CA GLU A 539 -33.32 -22.60 22.90
C GLU A 539 -32.04 -23.37 22.53
N GLU A 540 -32.16 -24.61 22.03
CA GLU A 540 -31.02 -25.39 21.53
C GLU A 540 -30.36 -24.74 20.30
N ILE A 541 -31.14 -24.24 19.34
CA ILE A 541 -30.64 -23.50 18.16
C ILE A 541 -29.89 -22.23 18.59
N SER A 542 -30.39 -21.51 19.60
CA SER A 542 -29.73 -20.33 20.15
C SER A 542 -28.37 -20.68 20.77
N ALA A 543 -28.32 -21.75 21.59
CA ALA A 543 -27.08 -22.24 22.19
C ALA A 543 -26.05 -22.68 21.14
N LEU A 544 -26.48 -23.43 20.10
CA LEU A 544 -25.62 -23.82 18.99
C LEU A 544 -25.11 -22.60 18.22
N SER A 545 -25.95 -21.58 17.99
CA SER A 545 -25.55 -20.35 17.30
C SER A 545 -24.47 -19.59 18.07
N GLN A 546 -24.54 -19.54 19.40
CA GLN A 546 -23.49 -18.96 20.24
C GLN A 546 -22.18 -19.75 20.12
N GLN A 547 -22.22 -21.09 20.19
CA GLN A 547 -21.04 -21.94 20.05
C GLN A 547 -20.37 -21.78 18.67
N ILE A 548 -21.17 -21.76 17.60
CA ILE A 548 -20.69 -21.52 16.23
C ILE A 548 -20.00 -20.15 16.13
N SER A 549 -20.57 -19.11 16.73
CA SER A 549 -19.98 -17.75 16.74
C SER A 549 -18.61 -17.74 17.44
N VAL A 550 -18.50 -18.40 18.60
CA VAL A 550 -17.23 -18.51 19.35
C VAL A 550 -16.18 -19.27 18.53
N LEU A 551 -16.55 -20.41 17.94
CA LEU A 551 -15.65 -21.18 17.07
C LEU A 551 -15.25 -20.40 15.82
N GLN A 552 -16.16 -19.62 15.23
CA GLN A 552 -15.87 -18.80 14.06
C GLN A 552 -14.85 -17.70 14.36
N LEU A 553 -14.99 -17.00 15.48
CA LEU A 553 -14.01 -16.01 15.93
C LEU A 553 -12.64 -16.66 16.18
N ARG A 554 -12.62 -17.83 16.83
CA ARG A 554 -11.38 -18.58 17.08
C ARG A 554 -10.71 -19.02 15.77
N TYR A 555 -11.49 -19.57 14.85
CA TYR A 555 -11.01 -19.96 13.51
C TYR A 555 -10.42 -18.76 12.76
N GLN A 556 -11.13 -17.62 12.71
CA GLN A 556 -10.64 -16.40 12.06
C GLN A 556 -9.33 -15.92 12.66
N LYS A 557 -9.20 -15.93 14.00
CA LYS A 557 -7.97 -15.55 14.69
C LYS A 557 -6.80 -16.46 14.30
N VAL A 558 -7.00 -17.78 14.33
CA VAL A 558 -5.96 -18.76 13.96
C VAL A 558 -5.57 -18.62 12.49
N CYS A 559 -6.53 -18.37 11.58
CA CYS A 559 -6.25 -18.12 10.17
C CYS A 559 -5.43 -16.85 9.95
N LEU A 560 -5.77 -15.74 10.59
CA LEU A 560 -5.02 -14.48 10.50
C LEU A 560 -3.58 -14.65 10.99
N GLU A 561 -3.40 -15.30 12.14
CA GLU A 561 -2.07 -15.56 12.69
C GLU A 561 -1.27 -16.49 11.77
N LYS A 562 -1.89 -17.57 11.25
CA LYS A 562 -1.28 -18.48 10.26
C LYS A 562 -0.85 -17.74 8.99
N ASP A 563 -1.70 -16.89 8.43
CA ASP A 563 -1.41 -16.16 7.20
C ASP A 563 -0.34 -15.08 7.43
N SER A 564 -0.31 -14.45 8.62
CA SER A 564 0.75 -13.52 8.99
C SER A 564 2.13 -14.19 9.06
N ILE A 565 2.20 -15.44 9.52
CA ILE A 565 3.45 -16.22 9.53
C ILE A 565 3.88 -16.56 8.11
N ALA A 566 2.96 -16.96 7.24
CA ALA A 566 3.25 -17.22 5.83
C ALA A 566 3.75 -15.97 5.10
N GLN A 567 3.12 -14.82 5.35
CA GLN A 567 3.52 -13.54 4.76
C GLN A 567 4.91 -13.11 5.24
N ARG A 568 5.21 -13.20 6.54
CA ARG A 568 6.56 -12.92 7.07
C ARG A 568 7.62 -13.83 6.48
N MET A 569 7.31 -15.12 6.28
CA MET A 569 8.23 -16.06 5.63
C MET A 569 8.55 -15.66 4.18
N LYS A 570 7.54 -15.18 3.44
CA LYS A 570 7.71 -14.70 2.07
C LYS A 570 8.47 -13.37 1.99
N GLU A 571 8.18 -12.42 2.87
CA GLU A 571 8.82 -11.09 2.87
C GLU A 571 10.26 -11.11 3.40
N GLU A 572 10.52 -11.80 4.52
CA GLU A 572 11.84 -11.80 5.17
C GLU A 572 12.82 -12.80 4.52
N TYR A 573 12.32 -13.95 4.02
CA TYR A 573 13.18 -15.06 3.56
C TYR A 573 12.95 -15.47 2.11
N ASN A 574 11.95 -14.90 1.42
CA ASN A 574 11.60 -15.23 0.03
C ASN A 574 11.34 -16.73 -0.21
N LEU A 575 10.84 -17.42 0.82
CA LEU A 575 10.50 -18.85 0.79
C LEU A 575 8.97 -19.00 0.85
N ASP A 576 8.44 -19.91 0.03
CA ASP A 576 7.04 -20.34 0.18
C ASP A 576 6.96 -21.36 1.33
N ILE A 577 6.09 -21.08 2.30
CA ILE A 577 5.96 -21.87 3.52
C ILE A 577 5.49 -23.31 3.24
N GLN A 578 4.88 -23.56 2.09
CA GLN A 578 4.44 -24.91 1.69
C GLN A 578 5.59 -25.81 1.23
N GLU A 579 6.72 -25.24 0.80
CA GLU A 579 7.87 -25.99 0.27
C GLU A 579 8.90 -26.35 1.36
N VAL A 580 8.75 -25.79 2.57
CA VAL A 580 9.67 -26.01 3.68
C VAL A 580 9.33 -27.30 4.42
N ALA A 581 10.30 -28.23 4.47
CA ALA A 581 10.17 -29.46 5.26
C ALA A 581 10.07 -29.14 6.76
N VAL A 582 9.02 -29.64 7.41
CA VAL A 582 8.76 -29.40 8.84
C VAL A 582 9.27 -30.58 9.66
N GLU A 583 10.37 -30.37 10.38
CA GLU A 583 10.86 -31.26 11.43
C GLU A 583 10.10 -30.99 12.75
N GLU A 584 9.93 -32.00 13.59
CA GLU A 584 9.46 -31.79 14.98
C GLU A 584 10.55 -31.10 15.78
N ILE A 585 10.22 -29.94 16.35
CA ILE A 585 11.15 -29.07 17.04
C ILE A 585 10.65 -28.82 18.45
N ASP A 586 11.56 -28.83 19.42
CA ASP A 586 11.31 -28.35 20.77
C ASP A 586 11.17 -26.82 20.75
N LYS A 587 9.92 -26.34 20.75
CA LYS A 587 9.53 -24.93 20.64
C LYS A 587 10.27 -24.05 21.64
N GLU A 588 10.43 -24.54 22.86
CA GLU A 588 10.95 -23.74 23.97
C GLU A 588 12.47 -23.58 23.86
N LYS A 589 13.17 -24.65 23.48
CA LYS A 589 14.61 -24.60 23.20
C LYS A 589 14.94 -23.70 22.00
N VAL A 590 14.20 -23.82 20.90
CA VAL A 590 14.46 -22.99 19.70
C VAL A 590 14.12 -21.53 19.92
N LYS A 591 13.04 -21.21 20.65
CA LYS A 591 12.74 -19.82 21.01
C LYS A 591 13.84 -19.21 21.89
N GLN A 592 14.34 -19.95 22.88
CA GLN A 592 15.46 -19.50 23.72
C GLN A 592 16.75 -19.32 22.92
N GLU A 593 17.05 -20.21 21.97
CA GLU A 593 18.21 -20.06 21.08
C GLU A 593 18.09 -18.85 20.16
N ILE A 594 16.91 -18.61 19.57
CA ILE A 594 16.63 -17.41 18.76
C ILE A 594 16.87 -16.15 19.60
N GLU A 595 16.36 -16.10 20.84
CA GLU A 595 16.53 -14.93 21.71
C GLU A 595 17.99 -14.72 22.15
N LYS A 596 18.73 -15.81 22.45
CA LYS A 596 20.17 -15.77 22.72
C LYS A 596 20.95 -15.24 21.53
N LEU A 597 20.65 -15.71 20.32
CA LEU A 597 21.29 -15.24 19.09
C LEU A 597 20.94 -13.79 18.78
N HIS A 598 19.69 -13.36 19.02
CA HIS A 598 19.29 -11.96 18.85
C HIS A 598 20.06 -11.02 19.77
N LYS A 599 20.10 -11.34 21.08
CA LYS A 599 20.91 -10.57 22.06
C LYS A 599 22.39 -10.57 21.72
N ALA A 600 22.90 -11.68 21.21
CA ALA A 600 24.29 -11.78 20.78
C ALA A 600 24.60 -10.94 19.53
N ILE A 601 23.63 -10.77 18.62
CA ILE A 601 23.75 -9.91 17.43
C ILE A 601 23.63 -8.43 17.82
N GLU A 602 22.69 -8.07 18.71
CA GLU A 602 22.57 -6.71 19.25
C GLU A 602 23.84 -6.29 20.00
N GLY A 603 24.42 -7.17 20.81
CA GLY A 603 25.67 -6.93 21.54
C GLY A 603 26.90 -6.74 20.64
N LEU A 604 26.86 -7.23 19.39
CA LEU A 604 27.92 -7.00 18.41
C LEU A 604 27.85 -5.61 17.76
N GLY A 605 26.71 -4.92 17.86
CA GLY A 605 26.49 -3.56 17.36
C GLY A 605 26.40 -3.45 15.83
N LYS A 606 26.31 -2.22 15.31
CA LYS A 606 26.34 -1.96 13.86
C LYS A 606 27.73 -2.31 13.33
N THR A 607 27.84 -3.43 12.66
CA THR A 607 29.07 -3.88 11.98
C THR A 607 28.93 -3.64 10.48
N SER A 608 29.98 -3.11 9.85
CA SER A 608 30.01 -2.95 8.39
C SER A 608 30.62 -4.20 7.77
N PHE A 609 29.89 -4.89 6.90
CA PHE A 609 30.42 -6.05 6.18
C PHE A 609 31.57 -5.68 5.23
N THR A 610 31.68 -4.40 4.84
CA THR A 610 32.81 -3.85 4.06
C THR A 610 34.14 -3.92 4.81
N ALA A 611 34.14 -4.09 6.13
CA ALA A 611 35.36 -4.23 6.93
C ALA A 611 36.16 -5.49 6.55
N ILE A 612 35.49 -6.55 6.10
CA ILE A 612 36.14 -7.79 5.65
C ILE A 612 36.92 -7.54 4.35
N GLU A 613 36.32 -6.85 3.39
CA GLU A 613 36.95 -6.51 2.11
C GLU A 613 38.12 -5.53 2.29
N GLU A 614 37.97 -4.54 3.17
CA GLU A 614 39.05 -3.58 3.46
C GLU A 614 40.23 -4.24 4.21
N GLU A 615 39.98 -5.21 5.10
CA GLU A 615 41.05 -6.01 5.74
C GLU A 615 41.91 -6.72 4.67
N GLU A 616 41.27 -7.44 3.75
CA GLU A 616 41.93 -8.19 2.67
C GLU A 616 42.70 -7.26 1.71
N ARG A 617 42.11 -6.12 1.36
CA ARG A 617 42.73 -5.11 0.50
C ARG A 617 44.00 -4.54 1.12
N LEU A 618 43.97 -4.18 2.41
CA LEU A 618 45.12 -3.64 3.11
C LEU A 618 46.23 -4.68 3.28
N GLN A 619 45.89 -5.95 3.57
CA GLN A 619 46.86 -7.05 3.64
C GLN A 619 47.58 -7.26 2.29
N THR A 620 46.84 -7.21 1.18
CA THR A 620 47.41 -7.30 -0.17
C THR A 620 48.34 -6.11 -0.48
N ARG A 621 47.99 -4.91 -0.02
CA ARG A 621 48.85 -3.73 -0.20
C ARG A 621 50.13 -3.81 0.63
N LEU A 622 50.04 -4.35 1.85
CA LEU A 622 51.18 -4.54 2.73
C LEU A 622 52.21 -5.50 2.12
N SER A 623 51.76 -6.66 1.62
CA SER A 623 52.65 -7.66 1.03
C SER A 623 53.41 -7.08 -0.17
N PHE A 624 52.71 -6.38 -1.06
CA PHE A 624 53.30 -5.71 -2.22
C PHE A 624 54.39 -4.69 -1.84
N LEU A 625 54.14 -3.84 -0.82
CA LEU A 625 55.13 -2.85 -0.39
C LEU A 625 56.35 -3.46 0.30
N GLN A 626 56.17 -4.58 1.02
CA GLN A 626 57.28 -5.30 1.63
C GLN A 626 58.23 -5.87 0.56
N GLU A 627 57.68 -6.43 -0.52
CA GLU A 627 58.46 -6.93 -1.65
C GLU A 627 59.27 -5.79 -2.32
N GLN A 628 58.62 -4.65 -2.62
CA GLN A 628 59.30 -3.48 -3.19
C GLN A 628 60.42 -2.92 -2.30
N ARG A 629 60.21 -2.91 -0.98
CA ARG A 629 61.23 -2.47 -0.02
C ARG A 629 62.47 -3.39 -0.11
N ASP A 630 62.25 -4.69 -0.18
CA ASP A 630 63.34 -5.67 -0.18
C ASP A 630 64.16 -5.57 -1.48
N ASP A 631 63.51 -5.32 -2.61
CA ASP A 631 64.16 -5.01 -3.89
C ASP A 631 65.03 -3.74 -3.81
N LEU A 632 64.51 -2.67 -3.19
CA LEU A 632 65.25 -1.42 -3.00
C LEU A 632 66.49 -1.62 -2.10
N LEU A 633 66.39 -2.46 -1.07
CA LEU A 633 67.53 -2.82 -0.22
C LEU A 633 68.62 -3.57 -1.00
N LEU A 634 68.23 -4.49 -1.89
CA LEU A 634 69.16 -5.19 -2.77
C LEU A 634 69.83 -4.23 -3.77
N ALA A 635 69.06 -3.34 -4.39
CA ALA A 635 69.59 -2.33 -5.32
C ALA A 635 70.60 -1.39 -4.64
N LYS A 636 70.29 -0.93 -3.41
CA LYS A 636 71.19 -0.12 -2.59
C LYS A 636 72.57 -0.77 -2.42
N LYS A 637 72.59 -2.06 -2.02
CA LYS A 637 73.84 -2.82 -1.82
C LYS A 637 74.67 -2.90 -3.10
N ARG A 638 74.02 -3.16 -4.25
CA ARG A 638 74.70 -3.22 -5.56
C ARG A 638 75.38 -1.90 -5.94
N VAL A 639 74.71 -0.76 -5.71
CA VAL A 639 75.27 0.58 -6.00
C VAL A 639 76.48 0.88 -5.10
N GLN A 640 76.42 0.53 -3.81
CA GLN A 640 77.54 0.70 -2.88
C GLN A 640 78.78 -0.10 -3.32
N GLN A 641 78.60 -1.36 -3.71
CA GLN A 641 79.70 -2.18 -4.24
C GLN A 641 80.30 -1.61 -5.52
N ALA A 642 79.48 -1.07 -6.42
CA ALA A 642 79.98 -0.45 -7.65
C ALA A 642 80.88 0.77 -7.36
N ILE A 643 80.52 1.60 -6.37
CA ILE A 643 81.32 2.76 -5.94
C ILE A 643 82.70 2.33 -5.45
N ILE A 644 82.76 1.33 -4.56
CA ILE A 644 84.02 0.81 -4.00
C ILE A 644 84.95 0.29 -5.11
N ASN A 645 84.40 -0.45 -6.06
CA ASN A 645 85.17 -0.99 -7.19
C ASN A 645 85.73 0.12 -8.10
N MET A 646 84.94 1.17 -8.36
CA MET A 646 85.39 2.32 -9.17
C MET A 646 86.53 3.10 -8.52
N ASP A 647 86.49 3.31 -7.20
CA ASP A 647 87.54 4.02 -6.46
C ASP A 647 88.88 3.27 -6.51
N ARG A 648 88.85 1.94 -6.33
CA ARG A 648 90.05 1.11 -6.39
C ARG A 648 90.73 1.22 -7.76
N GLN A 649 89.96 1.11 -8.85
CA GLN A 649 90.49 1.22 -10.21
C GLN A 649 91.06 2.61 -10.51
N ALA A 650 90.38 3.68 -10.09
CA ALA A 650 90.86 5.04 -10.30
C ALA A 650 92.21 5.29 -9.60
N LYS A 651 92.37 4.77 -8.38
CA LYS A 651 93.61 4.92 -7.59
C LYS A 651 94.81 4.24 -8.25
N GLU A 652 94.62 3.01 -8.75
CA GLU A 652 95.64 2.24 -9.45
C GLU A 652 96.09 2.95 -10.73
N MET A 653 95.14 3.39 -11.56
CA MET A 653 95.42 4.09 -12.83
C MET A 653 96.16 5.42 -12.62
N PHE A 654 95.77 6.21 -11.61
CA PHE A 654 96.42 7.49 -11.31
C PHE A 654 97.87 7.30 -10.88
N THR A 655 98.11 6.38 -9.94
CA THR A 655 99.45 6.12 -9.39
C THR A 655 100.41 5.61 -10.48
N GLN A 656 99.95 4.71 -11.36
CA GLN A 656 100.74 4.22 -12.47
C GLN A 656 101.08 5.32 -13.49
N SER A 657 100.11 6.19 -13.79
CA SER A 657 100.30 7.27 -14.77
C SER A 657 101.24 8.35 -14.26
N LEU A 658 101.14 8.72 -12.97
CA LEU A 658 102.02 9.71 -12.35
C LEU A 658 103.49 9.30 -12.40
N ARG A 659 103.79 8.03 -12.10
CA ARG A 659 105.16 7.47 -12.19
C ARG A 659 105.74 7.58 -13.60
N LYS A 660 104.94 7.22 -14.62
CA LYS A 660 105.36 7.33 -16.02
C LYS A 660 105.65 8.78 -16.43
N VAL A 661 104.85 9.74 -15.95
CA VAL A 661 105.09 11.16 -16.27
C VAL A 661 106.36 11.65 -15.62
N GLU A 662 106.63 11.27 -14.38
CA GLU A 662 107.86 11.65 -13.67
C GLU A 662 109.12 11.14 -14.37
N GLU A 663 109.13 9.88 -14.82
CA GLU A 663 110.24 9.29 -15.59
C GLU A 663 110.53 10.04 -16.89
N GLU A 664 109.49 10.32 -17.69
CA GLU A 664 109.64 11.04 -18.96
C GLU A 664 109.95 12.53 -18.74
N PHE A 665 109.45 13.14 -17.67
CA PHE A 665 109.75 14.53 -17.32
C PHE A 665 111.22 14.71 -16.98
N ASN A 666 111.77 13.82 -16.16
CA ASN A 666 113.20 13.83 -15.86
C ASN A 666 114.06 13.64 -17.12
N ARG A 667 113.62 12.79 -18.06
CA ARG A 667 114.29 12.56 -19.35
C ARG A 667 114.30 13.82 -20.24
N PHE A 668 113.14 14.44 -20.48
CA PHE A 668 113.05 15.63 -21.33
C PHE A 668 113.72 16.86 -20.69
N PHE A 669 113.66 16.96 -19.36
CA PHE A 669 114.39 18.01 -18.64
C PHE A 669 115.89 17.89 -18.86
N ASN A 670 116.45 16.69 -18.68
CA ASN A 670 117.86 16.41 -18.96
C ASN A 670 118.28 16.74 -20.41
N LEU A 671 117.43 16.41 -21.38
CA LEU A 671 117.68 16.68 -22.79
C LEU A 671 117.72 18.19 -23.10
N LEU A 672 116.80 18.98 -22.53
CA LEU A 672 116.71 20.41 -22.81
C LEU A 672 117.78 21.24 -22.08
N PHE A 673 118.21 20.81 -20.90
CA PHE A 673 119.21 21.51 -20.09
C PHE A 673 120.65 20.95 -20.23
N PHE A 674 120.85 19.86 -20.99
CA PHE A 674 122.11 19.13 -21.10
C PHE A 674 122.66 18.69 -19.72
N GLY A 675 121.76 18.21 -18.85
CA GLY A 675 122.02 17.80 -17.47
C GLY A 675 120.99 18.36 -16.48
N GLY A 676 120.92 17.79 -15.28
CA GLY A 676 120.00 18.16 -14.20
C GLY A 676 119.07 17.04 -13.75
N GLU A 677 118.20 17.30 -12.78
CA GLU A 677 117.16 16.34 -12.36
C GLU A 677 115.81 17.04 -12.18
N ALA A 678 114.73 16.39 -12.58
CA ALA A 678 113.37 16.86 -12.33
C ALA A 678 112.54 15.76 -11.67
N LYS A 679 111.79 16.12 -10.61
CA LYS A 679 110.98 15.20 -9.79
C LYS A 679 109.61 15.79 -9.50
N ILE A 680 108.65 14.91 -9.24
CA ILE A 680 107.26 15.28 -8.92
C ILE A 680 106.96 14.82 -7.50
N GLU A 681 106.92 15.75 -6.56
CA GLU A 681 106.57 15.43 -5.17
C GLU A 681 105.06 15.40 -4.97
N LYS A 682 104.61 14.39 -4.21
CA LYS A 682 103.22 14.21 -3.79
C LYS A 682 103.09 14.41 -2.28
N GLU A 683 102.10 15.17 -1.86
CA GLU A 683 101.77 15.41 -0.45
C GLU A 683 100.27 15.14 -0.21
N GLY A 684 99.92 14.40 0.84
CA GLY A 684 98.52 14.09 1.20
C GLY A 684 98.01 12.70 0.77
N ASP A 685 96.69 12.53 0.74
CA ASP A 685 96.00 11.26 0.44
C ASP A 685 96.34 10.76 -0.99
N GLU A 686 96.44 9.45 -1.18
CA GLU A 686 96.80 8.81 -2.45
C GLU A 686 95.74 8.98 -3.52
N LEU A 687 94.47 9.11 -3.12
CA LEU A 687 93.40 9.55 -4.00
C LEU A 687 93.37 11.06 -4.11
N GLU A 688 93.80 11.77 -3.06
CA GLU A 688 93.89 13.21 -2.74
C GLU A 688 95.11 14.10 -3.12
N PRO A 689 96.13 13.71 -3.90
CA PRO A 689 97.46 14.27 -3.66
C PRO A 689 97.62 15.71 -4.16
N LYS A 690 98.34 16.52 -3.39
CA LYS A 690 98.87 17.82 -3.81
C LYS A 690 100.18 17.59 -4.55
N ILE A 691 100.29 18.13 -5.76
CA ILE A 691 101.45 17.90 -6.63
C ILE A 691 102.35 19.13 -6.67
N ARG A 692 103.65 18.91 -6.39
CA ARG A 692 104.70 19.92 -6.50
C ARG A 692 105.76 19.47 -7.50
N ILE A 693 106.32 20.42 -8.24
CA ILE A 693 107.30 20.17 -9.29
C ILE A 693 108.64 20.73 -8.81
N ILE A 694 109.61 19.85 -8.63
CA ILE A 694 110.92 20.19 -8.09
C ILE A 694 111.96 19.89 -9.14
N VAL A 695 112.86 20.84 -9.35
CA VAL A 695 113.86 20.77 -10.42
C VAL A 695 115.24 21.18 -9.92
N HIS A 696 116.25 20.58 -10.55
CA HIS A 696 117.66 20.78 -10.27
C HIS A 696 118.36 21.07 -11.62
N PRO A 697 118.41 22.34 -12.06
CA PRO A 697 119.12 22.72 -13.27
C PRO A 697 120.64 22.62 -13.07
N PRO A 698 121.42 22.40 -14.15
CA PRO A 698 122.87 22.28 -14.06
C PRO A 698 123.49 23.56 -13.50
N GLY A 699 124.28 23.44 -12.42
CA GLY A 699 124.93 24.56 -11.74
C GLY A 699 124.09 25.28 -10.67
N LYS A 700 122.84 24.87 -10.40
CA LYS A 700 121.96 25.43 -9.35
C LYS A 700 121.58 24.38 -8.29
N ARG A 701 121.02 24.81 -7.16
CA ARG A 701 120.50 23.90 -6.13
C ARG A 701 119.10 23.39 -6.53
N LEU A 702 118.70 22.28 -5.91
CA LEU A 702 117.34 21.76 -5.99
C LEU A 702 116.36 22.80 -5.44
N GLN A 703 115.40 23.21 -6.26
CA GLN A 703 114.44 24.26 -5.93
C GLN A 703 113.09 24.02 -6.61
N ASP A 704 112.05 24.69 -6.12
CA ASP A 704 110.75 24.70 -6.78
C ASP A 704 110.88 25.32 -8.18
N ALA A 705 110.24 24.72 -9.18
CA ALA A 705 110.24 25.21 -10.56
C ALA A 705 109.75 26.67 -10.69
N LEU A 706 108.99 27.18 -9.71
CA LEU A 706 108.56 28.58 -9.64
C LEU A 706 109.70 29.59 -9.43
N LEU A 707 110.81 29.19 -8.82
CA LEU A 707 111.94 30.05 -8.45
C LEU A 707 113.00 30.19 -9.57
N LEU A 708 112.73 29.64 -10.75
CA LEU A 708 113.62 29.69 -11.92
C LEU A 708 113.51 31.01 -12.69
N SER A 709 114.52 31.29 -13.54
CA SER A 709 114.46 32.44 -14.45
C SER A 709 113.35 32.27 -15.50
N ALA A 710 112.92 33.35 -16.16
CA ALA A 710 111.82 33.28 -17.14
C ALA A 710 112.08 32.26 -18.27
N GLY A 711 113.30 32.21 -18.82
CA GLY A 711 113.68 31.23 -19.86
C GLY A 711 113.81 29.80 -19.33
N GLU A 712 114.32 29.62 -18.11
CA GLU A 712 114.41 28.30 -17.46
C GLU A 712 113.03 27.74 -17.09
N ARG A 713 112.10 28.59 -16.64
CA ARG A 713 110.70 28.20 -16.43
C ARG A 713 110.05 27.75 -17.73
N ALA A 714 110.24 28.49 -18.82
CA ALA A 714 109.72 28.13 -20.13
C ALA A 714 110.21 26.73 -20.57
N LEU A 715 111.52 26.47 -20.47
CA LEU A 715 112.10 25.16 -20.79
C LEU A 715 111.63 24.04 -19.86
N THR A 716 111.47 24.32 -18.57
CA THR A 716 110.95 23.36 -17.59
C THR A 716 109.50 23.01 -17.88
N THR A 717 108.67 24.00 -18.21
CA THR A 717 107.28 23.78 -18.63
C THR A 717 107.23 22.98 -19.91
N ILE A 718 108.09 23.28 -20.90
CA ILE A 718 108.19 22.53 -22.14
C ILE A 718 108.55 21.06 -21.84
N ALA A 719 109.55 20.79 -20.99
CA ALA A 719 109.89 19.42 -20.59
C ALA A 719 108.69 18.69 -19.97
N LEU A 720 107.95 19.33 -19.06
CA LEU A 720 106.78 18.73 -18.42
C LEU A 720 105.65 18.50 -19.42
N LEU A 721 105.41 19.46 -20.31
CA LEU A 721 104.40 19.35 -21.37
C LEU A 721 104.68 18.14 -22.28
N PHE A 722 105.93 17.96 -22.72
CA PHE A 722 106.31 16.82 -23.55
C PHE A 722 106.32 15.50 -22.80
N ALA A 723 106.58 15.49 -21.50
CA ALA A 723 106.39 14.31 -20.66
C ALA A 723 104.92 13.89 -20.57
N LEU A 724 104.01 14.85 -20.41
CA LEU A 724 102.57 14.60 -20.45
C LEU A 724 102.15 14.05 -21.82
N PHE A 725 102.68 14.61 -22.93
CA PHE A 725 102.44 14.08 -24.29
C PHE A 725 102.96 12.66 -24.48
N ARG A 726 104.10 12.31 -23.89
CA ARG A 726 104.67 10.97 -24.03
C ARG A 726 103.83 9.91 -23.33
N VAL A 727 103.31 10.22 -22.14
CA VAL A 727 102.45 9.28 -21.38
C VAL A 727 101.06 9.17 -21.98
N LYS A 728 100.50 10.27 -22.46
CA LYS A 728 99.22 10.28 -23.18
C LYS A 728 99.32 11.17 -24.42
N PRO A 729 99.59 10.58 -25.60
CA PRO A 729 99.75 11.36 -26.82
C PRO A 729 98.42 11.98 -27.22
N ALA A 730 98.41 13.30 -27.37
CA ALA A 730 97.32 13.99 -28.03
C ALA A 730 97.46 13.77 -29.56
N PRO A 731 96.36 13.49 -30.28
CA PRO A 731 96.42 13.25 -31.72
C PRO A 731 96.82 14.49 -32.53
N PHE A 732 96.57 15.68 -31.98
CA PHE A 732 97.11 16.93 -32.48
C PHE A 732 97.44 17.87 -31.33
N CYS A 733 98.33 18.81 -31.59
CA CYS A 733 98.73 19.85 -30.66
C CYS A 733 98.83 21.19 -31.38
N VAL A 734 98.32 22.25 -30.74
CA VAL A 734 98.46 23.64 -31.20
C VAL A 734 99.39 24.37 -30.24
N LEU A 735 100.45 24.95 -30.79
CA LEU A 735 101.47 25.71 -30.05
C LEU A 735 101.43 27.17 -30.54
N ASP A 736 101.00 28.11 -29.71
CA ASP A 736 100.88 29.53 -30.05
C ASP A 736 102.01 30.35 -29.42
N GLU A 737 102.97 30.79 -30.24
CA GLU A 737 104.11 31.66 -29.87
C GLU A 737 104.98 31.14 -28.71
N ILE A 738 105.07 29.82 -28.57
CA ILE A 738 105.84 29.13 -27.50
C ILE A 738 107.34 29.44 -27.57
N ASP A 739 107.85 29.64 -28.78
CA ASP A 739 109.26 29.92 -29.04
C ASP A 739 109.64 31.41 -28.87
N ALA A 740 108.68 32.29 -28.55
CA ALA A 740 108.92 33.73 -28.42
C ALA A 740 109.77 34.11 -27.19
N SER A 741 109.75 33.29 -26.13
CA SER A 741 110.49 33.51 -24.88
C SER A 741 111.81 32.74 -24.81
N LEU A 742 112.17 32.01 -25.88
CA LEU A 742 113.40 31.21 -25.98
C LEU A 742 114.49 31.97 -26.73
N ASP A 743 115.75 31.79 -26.33
CA ASP A 743 116.91 32.27 -27.08
C ASP A 743 117.21 31.37 -28.30
N ASP A 744 118.05 31.84 -29.22
CA ASP A 744 118.32 31.15 -30.49
C ASP A 744 118.85 29.71 -30.32
N ASN A 745 119.54 29.41 -29.23
CA ASN A 745 120.06 28.07 -28.92
C ASN A 745 118.97 27.15 -28.38
N ASN A 746 118.11 27.65 -27.49
CA ASN A 746 117.02 26.85 -26.94
C ASN A 746 115.89 26.64 -27.96
N VAL A 747 115.72 27.54 -28.92
CA VAL A 747 114.83 27.32 -30.06
C VAL A 747 115.29 26.12 -30.89
N GLU A 748 116.60 25.94 -31.13
CA GLU A 748 117.10 24.74 -31.84
C GLU A 748 116.79 23.45 -31.09
N ARG A 749 116.93 23.46 -29.76
CA ARG A 749 116.60 22.30 -28.90
C ARG A 749 115.10 21.98 -28.98
N PHE A 750 114.25 22.99 -28.88
CA PHE A 750 112.81 22.85 -29.02
C PHE A 750 112.43 22.29 -30.40
N VAL A 751 113.04 22.78 -31.47
CA VAL A 751 112.83 22.29 -32.84
C VAL A 751 113.26 20.83 -32.99
N HIS A 752 114.38 20.43 -32.38
CA HIS A 752 114.80 19.03 -32.41
C HIS A 752 113.81 18.11 -31.68
N LEU A 753 113.35 18.54 -30.51
CA LEU A 753 112.37 17.80 -29.72
C LEU A 753 111.04 17.68 -30.47
N LEU A 754 110.56 18.77 -31.11
CA LEU A 754 109.38 18.74 -31.95
C LEU A 754 109.45 17.67 -33.04
N LYS A 755 110.58 17.57 -33.76
CA LYS A 755 110.81 16.56 -34.81
C LYS A 755 110.69 15.13 -34.29
N GLU A 756 111.06 14.84 -33.04
CA GLU A 756 110.92 13.50 -32.46
C GLU A 756 109.45 13.08 -32.33
N PHE A 757 108.56 14.03 -32.07
CA PHE A 757 107.13 13.76 -31.81
C PHE A 757 106.24 13.81 -33.07
N THR A 758 106.72 14.33 -34.20
CA THR A 758 105.92 14.49 -35.44
C THR A 758 105.40 13.17 -36.01
N GLN A 759 106.02 12.03 -35.67
CA GLN A 759 105.59 10.70 -36.10
C GLN A 759 104.22 10.31 -35.51
N ASN A 760 103.93 10.74 -34.29
CA ASN A 760 102.76 10.30 -33.53
C ASN A 760 101.73 11.42 -33.30
N THR A 761 102.18 12.68 -33.27
CA THR A 761 101.34 13.85 -33.02
C THR A 761 101.46 14.85 -34.14
N GLN A 762 100.32 15.37 -34.59
CA GLN A 762 100.25 16.47 -35.54
C GLN A 762 100.48 17.80 -34.81
N PHE A 763 101.40 18.63 -35.30
CA PHE A 763 101.68 19.94 -34.71
C PHE A 763 101.15 21.08 -35.57
N ILE A 764 100.46 22.03 -34.95
CA ILE A 764 100.05 23.29 -35.54
C ILE A 764 100.77 24.40 -34.76
N ILE A 765 101.78 25.01 -35.35
CA ILE A 765 102.65 25.95 -34.67
C ILE A 765 102.42 27.35 -35.21
N ILE A 766 102.06 28.29 -34.34
CA ILE A 766 101.98 29.71 -34.66
C ILE A 766 103.29 30.34 -34.21
N THR A 767 104.11 30.81 -35.15
CA THR A 767 105.46 31.32 -34.85
C THR A 767 105.88 32.42 -35.82
N HIS A 768 106.82 33.25 -35.38
CA HIS A 768 107.57 34.21 -36.20
C HIS A 768 109.06 33.83 -36.32
N ASN A 769 109.51 32.77 -35.64
CA ASN A 769 110.90 32.35 -35.61
C ASN A 769 111.24 31.53 -36.85
N LYS A 770 112.25 31.97 -37.60
CA LYS A 770 112.70 31.33 -38.84
C LYS A 770 113.15 29.88 -38.63
N LYS A 771 113.75 29.55 -37.48
CA LYS A 771 114.23 28.20 -37.17
C LYS A 771 113.06 27.22 -36.99
N THR A 772 112.02 27.63 -36.29
CA THR A 772 110.79 26.83 -36.12
C THR A 772 110.01 26.70 -37.43
N ILE A 773 109.99 27.75 -38.26
CA ILE A 773 109.34 27.71 -39.59
C ILE A 773 110.04 26.71 -40.53
N SER A 774 111.36 26.54 -40.42
CA SER A 774 112.14 25.67 -41.30
C SER A 774 111.77 24.17 -41.26
N ILE A 775 111.07 23.74 -40.21
CA ILE A 775 110.64 22.34 -40.04
C ILE A 775 109.19 22.09 -40.43
N ALA A 776 108.49 23.13 -40.92
CA ALA A 776 107.09 23.03 -41.30
C ALA A 776 106.92 22.34 -42.66
N ASP A 777 106.03 21.35 -42.72
CA ASP A 777 105.61 20.69 -43.94
C ASP A 777 104.68 21.59 -44.77
N ILE A 778 103.82 22.36 -44.10
CA ILE A 778 102.91 23.34 -44.69
C ILE A 778 103.02 24.65 -43.94
N ILE A 779 103.05 25.77 -44.68
CA ILE A 779 102.99 27.11 -44.12
C ILE A 779 101.69 27.80 -44.52
N TYR A 780 100.91 28.22 -43.54
CA TYR A 780 99.78 29.13 -43.72
C TYR A 780 100.18 30.55 -43.34
N GLY A 781 100.33 31.42 -44.34
CA GLY A 781 100.47 32.86 -44.17
C GLY A 781 99.12 33.52 -43.90
N VAL A 782 98.98 34.20 -42.75
CA VAL A 782 97.83 35.05 -42.46
C VAL A 782 98.18 36.48 -42.85
N THR A 783 97.43 37.04 -43.79
CA THR A 783 97.59 38.41 -44.29
C THR A 783 96.36 39.25 -43.94
N MET A 784 96.50 40.58 -44.00
CA MET A 784 95.41 41.51 -43.74
C MET A 784 95.33 42.51 -44.91
N GLU A 785 94.69 42.12 -46.00
CA GLU A 785 94.50 42.98 -47.18
C GLU A 785 93.57 44.16 -46.87
N GLU A 786 92.52 43.91 -46.07
CA GLU A 786 91.62 44.93 -45.54
C GLU A 786 91.84 45.08 -44.04
N LYS A 787 92.04 46.32 -43.56
CA LYS A 787 92.26 46.58 -42.14
C LYS A 787 91.12 46.00 -41.30
N GLY A 788 91.44 44.98 -40.50
CA GLY A 788 90.51 44.26 -39.62
C GLY A 788 90.01 42.91 -40.13
N ILE A 789 90.36 42.49 -41.37
CA ILE A 789 89.95 41.22 -41.96
C ILE A 789 91.17 40.38 -42.32
N SER A 790 91.27 39.21 -41.71
CA SER A 790 92.30 38.22 -41.99
C SER A 790 91.96 37.44 -43.27
N LYS A 791 92.94 37.29 -44.16
CA LYS A 791 92.93 36.34 -45.28
C LYS A 791 94.05 35.32 -45.13
N LEU A 792 93.82 34.15 -45.69
CA LEU A 792 94.73 33.03 -45.62
C LEU A 792 95.40 32.82 -46.98
N VAL A 793 96.72 32.68 -46.97
CA VAL A 793 97.54 32.25 -48.09
C VAL A 793 98.29 31.00 -47.64
N SER A 794 98.42 29.99 -48.48
CA SER A 794 99.11 28.75 -48.11
C SER A 794 100.23 28.44 -49.09
N VAL A 795 101.34 27.92 -48.57
CA VAL A 795 102.42 27.32 -49.35
C VAL A 795 102.64 25.92 -48.77
N ASP A 796 102.54 24.92 -49.63
CA ASP A 796 102.77 23.52 -49.28
C ASP A 796 104.16 23.12 -49.76
N PHE A 797 105.02 22.66 -48.85
CA PHE A 797 106.40 22.25 -49.17
C PHE A 797 106.50 20.73 -49.43
N THR A 798 105.39 20.00 -49.29
CA THR A 798 105.33 18.55 -49.54
C THR A 798 105.10 18.18 -51.02
N GLU A 799 104.73 19.15 -51.87
CA GLU A 799 104.44 18.96 -53.30
C GLU A 799 105.50 19.63 -54.19
N GLN A 800 106.59 18.91 -54.51
CA GLN A 800 107.49 19.29 -55.59
C GLN A 800 106.92 18.83 -56.95
N GLY A 801 106.40 19.77 -57.73
CA GLY A 801 106.27 19.65 -59.19
C GLY A 801 104.85 19.84 -59.78
N GLY A 802 104.60 21.02 -60.36
CA GLY A 802 103.64 21.18 -61.47
C GLY A 802 102.33 21.92 -61.17
N GLU A 803 102.25 23.16 -61.62
CA GLU A 803 101.03 23.92 -61.98
C GLU A 803 99.93 24.14 -60.92
N LEU A 804 99.82 25.39 -60.42
CA LEU A 804 98.53 26.05 -60.13
C LEU A 804 98.74 27.55 -59.84
N TRP A 805 99.14 28.30 -60.86
CA TRP A 805 98.90 29.75 -60.93
C TRP A 805 97.93 30.02 -62.08
N GLN A 806 96.62 29.84 -61.83
CA GLN A 806 95.52 30.52 -62.53
C GLN A 806 94.15 30.02 -62.04
N ARG A 807 93.43 30.86 -61.30
CA ARG A 807 92.00 31.23 -61.50
C ARG A 807 91.42 31.87 -60.23
N SER A 808 91.51 33.19 -60.16
CA SER A 808 90.59 34.03 -59.39
C SER A 808 90.25 35.28 -60.21
N LYS A 809 89.54 35.06 -61.32
CA LYS A 809 88.67 36.05 -61.98
C LYS A 809 87.34 35.37 -62.31
N LYS A 810 86.45 35.34 -61.32
CA LYS A 810 85.02 35.70 -61.39
C LYS A 810 84.41 35.58 -60.00
#